data_AF-A0A3M1Z793-F1
#
_entry.id   AF-A0A3M1Z793-F1
#
_cell.length_a   1.000
_cell.length_b   1.000
_cell.length_c   1.000
_cell.angle_alpha   90.00
_cell.angle_beta   90.00
_cell.angle_gamma   90.00
#
_symmetry.space_group_name_H-M   'P 1'
#
loop_
_entity.id
_entity.type
_entity.pdbx_description
1 polymer ?
#
loop_
_entity_poly.entity_id
_entity_poly.type
_entity_poly.pdbx_seq_one_letter_code
_entity_poly.pdbx_strand_id
1 'polypeptide(L)'
;MKNKRLILGLTLFLLVMAFSITGVLAQNVDGQVRFVHVIPGTAAVDVYTDGQLTVKGLGFGEASTYAFVPAGSHTITVTPTGITTELWSQELTVGAGTPYTLIASSTEPLLFKVYEDDFTPLGAGTARFRIVHAIDGAPAIDALLDDGRLVSANIAYGDATGTIDVPAFVYNMGFVPTGEDLSAAIVEPQPFALSAGTSYIAIVYGRPTSPETVLLSAPVHAEAPAGFVRVVNASTSTVDVFANGDRFGVALATGAGTDHLGLAAGEYTFEARSVEGDETLSSETVIVEDGSALTLVVTDDALTVYVDNLAGVDASTARLNIINTSASEISLTLEDGTVLAEALASDDNTITDIAATMGVVTLTLDGQSVELPETAFYGGVLYDVIVSDESTVALLASPVAQSIASAPGAESVTVAVAEDTEATTQTSDDTSTEVVEAPQQEATEAPSQETEVVVAETPAPPPPPPPLVDEEVNPTATVLVNPGANLQLRQYPSPDAFSLGLAPSGAVLEVLGRAGEPIDRVTGEPLNPDYVDPATLLGEDEDLNPEDTWLFISYAAPDGGSVTAWVNALYLDVRDEDGKRQKLAELPTVPENTPGESGSEVVTPPPLPEDTVFGTVTNLNPGVNLKIRRTPETGGETLELMPLGTTVEILGVNDNLDWAFVRYEREDGAVITGWSATLYLDFEYNGEKRSLEDLVQREELEIIDTSRRGEIGSTTGAPVAPSVPTEEPTRNAYVAEVVLNPGANLHLRRSPDTSSESLALIPSGAQLIIDLRTEDGSWLHTTYEGQSGWIATQFVNLSYNGRPADIEDIPSGG
;
A
#
# COMPACT_ATOMS: atom_id res chain seq x y z
N MET A 1 -31.45 -89.52 -5.10
CA MET A 1 -30.65 -89.63 -6.35
C MET A 1 -30.97 -88.42 -7.22
N LYS A 2 -29.91 -87.77 -7.73
CA LYS A 2 -29.83 -87.03 -9.01
C LYS A 2 -31.14 -86.75 -9.76
N ASN A 3 -31.33 -85.49 -10.19
CA ASN A 3 -31.65 -85.04 -11.57
C ASN A 3 -32.36 -83.67 -11.50
N LYS A 4 -31.80 -82.58 -12.05
CA LYS A 4 -31.87 -82.16 -13.47
C LYS A 4 -33.29 -82.25 -14.05
N ARG A 5 -33.99 -81.11 -14.18
CA ARG A 5 -34.48 -80.47 -15.44
C ARG A 5 -35.70 -79.56 -15.22
N LEU A 6 -35.59 -78.34 -15.79
CA LEU A 6 -36.65 -77.59 -16.47
C LEU A 6 -37.78 -76.94 -15.64
N ILE A 7 -37.64 -75.64 -15.32
CA ILE A 7 -38.77 -74.70 -15.36
C ILE A 7 -38.31 -73.47 -16.15
N LEU A 8 -38.64 -73.50 -17.44
CA LEU A 8 -38.64 -72.39 -18.38
C LEU A 8 -40.01 -71.71 -18.22
N GLY A 9 -40.06 -70.46 -17.76
CA GLY A 9 -41.34 -69.76 -17.62
C GLY A 9 -41.39 -68.64 -16.58
N LEU A 10 -40.35 -67.81 -16.47
CA LEU A 10 -40.45 -66.52 -15.76
C LEU A 10 -39.35 -65.56 -16.22
N THR A 11 -39.22 -65.42 -17.54
CA THR A 11 -38.20 -64.55 -18.16
C THR A 11 -38.85 -63.75 -19.29
N LEU A 12 -40.02 -63.16 -19.02
CA LEU A 12 -40.67 -62.20 -19.94
C LEU A 12 -41.72 -61.30 -19.27
N PHE A 13 -41.64 -61.05 -17.96
CA PHE A 13 -42.58 -60.16 -17.26
C PHE A 13 -41.90 -59.22 -16.25
N LEU A 14 -40.62 -58.93 -16.46
CA LEU A 14 -39.88 -57.93 -15.69
C LEU A 14 -38.90 -57.19 -16.61
N LEU A 15 -39.40 -56.86 -17.79
CA LEU A 15 -38.81 -55.94 -18.75
C LEU A 15 -39.99 -55.03 -19.15
N VAL A 16 -39.90 -53.73 -18.89
CA VAL A 16 -40.94 -52.68 -19.05
C VAL A 16 -41.85 -52.43 -17.82
N MET A 17 -41.27 -51.87 -16.75
CA MET A 17 -41.79 -50.70 -16.00
C MET A 17 -40.88 -50.39 -14.81
N ALA A 18 -39.82 -49.65 -15.09
CA ALA A 18 -39.18 -48.73 -14.15
C ALA A 18 -38.61 -47.59 -15.00
N PHE A 19 -39.50 -46.75 -15.51
CA PHE A 19 -39.14 -45.37 -15.87
C PHE A 19 -38.95 -44.64 -14.54
N SER A 20 -37.85 -44.94 -13.85
CA SER A 20 -37.35 -44.03 -12.81
C SER A 20 -36.67 -42.91 -13.57
N ILE A 21 -37.28 -41.73 -13.47
CA ILE A 21 -36.72 -40.46 -13.87
C ILE A 21 -35.36 -40.36 -13.19
N THR A 22 -34.28 -40.71 -13.88
CA THR A 22 -32.96 -40.19 -13.53
C THR A 22 -33.02 -38.73 -13.91
N GLY A 23 -33.55 -37.91 -13.01
CA GLY A 23 -33.11 -36.54 -12.94
C GLY A 23 -31.60 -36.65 -12.80
N VAL A 24 -30.89 -36.33 -13.87
CA VAL A 24 -29.56 -35.79 -13.76
C VAL A 24 -29.78 -34.58 -12.86
N LEU A 25 -29.57 -34.74 -11.55
CA LEU A 25 -29.21 -33.60 -10.74
C LEU A 25 -27.95 -33.11 -11.43
N ALA A 26 -28.03 -31.98 -12.12
CA ALA A 26 -26.85 -31.19 -12.36
C ALA A 26 -26.19 -31.09 -10.99
N GLN A 27 -25.05 -31.75 -10.80
CA GLN A 27 -24.20 -31.36 -9.69
C GLN A 27 -23.94 -29.88 -9.98
N ASN A 28 -24.48 -29.00 -9.14
CA ASN A 28 -24.07 -27.60 -9.17
C ASN A 28 -22.58 -27.66 -8.84
N VAL A 29 -21.75 -27.60 -9.87
CA VAL A 29 -20.31 -27.50 -9.71
C VAL A 29 -20.08 -26.03 -9.38
N ASP A 30 -19.78 -25.76 -8.13
CA ASP A 30 -19.47 -24.41 -7.66
C ASP A 30 -18.27 -23.87 -8.44
N GLY A 31 -18.27 -22.58 -8.75
CA GLY A 31 -17.08 -21.87 -9.18
C GLY A 31 -16.20 -21.52 -7.97
N GLN A 32 -15.09 -20.85 -8.22
CA GLN A 32 -14.18 -20.41 -7.17
C GLN A 32 -13.84 -18.94 -7.36
N VAL A 33 -13.72 -18.18 -6.28
CA VAL A 33 -13.32 -16.77 -6.32
C VAL A 33 -12.21 -16.49 -5.32
N ARG A 34 -11.26 -15.66 -5.73
CA ARG A 34 -10.23 -15.07 -4.87
C ARG A 34 -10.24 -13.55 -5.03
N PHE A 35 -10.14 -12.83 -3.94
CA PHE A 35 -10.11 -11.36 -3.94
C PHE A 35 -8.71 -10.86 -3.64
N VAL A 36 -8.32 -9.77 -4.30
CA VAL A 36 -7.01 -9.13 -4.18
C VAL A 36 -7.20 -7.63 -4.04
N HIS A 37 -6.62 -7.04 -3.00
CA HIS A 37 -6.71 -5.61 -2.74
C HIS A 37 -5.35 -4.95 -2.93
N VAL A 38 -5.22 -4.14 -3.98
CA VAL A 38 -3.97 -3.44 -4.34
C VAL A 38 -4.22 -1.96 -4.65
N ILE A 39 -5.25 -1.36 -4.06
CA ILE A 39 -5.48 0.08 -4.17
C ILE A 39 -4.52 0.80 -3.22
N PRO A 40 -3.59 1.64 -3.71
CA PRO A 40 -2.60 2.26 -2.83
C PRO A 40 -3.22 3.24 -1.84
N GLY A 41 -2.87 3.12 -0.55
CA GLY A 41 -3.25 4.09 0.49
C GLY A 41 -4.65 3.89 1.08
N THR A 42 -5.29 2.74 0.86
CA THR A 42 -6.58 2.39 1.48
C THR A 42 -6.39 1.46 2.68
N ALA A 43 -7.33 1.52 3.63
CA ALA A 43 -7.39 0.57 4.74
C ALA A 43 -7.86 -0.82 4.27
N ALA A 44 -7.64 -1.83 5.11
CA ALA A 44 -8.12 -3.19 4.85
C ALA A 44 -9.66 -3.22 4.71
N VAL A 45 -10.16 -4.12 3.87
CA VAL A 45 -11.58 -4.23 3.52
C VAL A 45 -12.19 -5.58 3.89
N ASP A 46 -13.46 -5.59 4.25
CA ASP A 46 -14.27 -6.80 4.33
C ASP A 46 -15.04 -6.99 3.01
N VAL A 47 -15.09 -8.22 2.51
CA VAL A 47 -15.78 -8.58 1.27
C VAL A 47 -16.93 -9.51 1.58
N TYR A 48 -18.11 -9.15 1.11
CA TYR A 48 -19.35 -9.90 1.25
C TYR A 48 -19.82 -10.40 -0.11
N THR A 49 -20.26 -11.65 -0.16
CA THR A 49 -20.93 -12.25 -1.33
C THR A 49 -22.37 -12.54 -0.95
N ASP A 50 -23.34 -11.96 -1.66
CA ASP A 50 -24.78 -12.07 -1.35
C ASP A 50 -25.11 -11.68 0.11
N GLY A 51 -24.41 -10.68 0.63
CA GLY A 51 -24.55 -10.20 2.01
C GLY A 51 -23.92 -11.09 3.08
N GLN A 52 -23.24 -12.19 2.71
CA GLN A 52 -22.48 -13.06 3.61
C GLN A 52 -20.99 -12.68 3.62
N LEU A 53 -20.41 -12.48 4.82
CA LEU A 53 -18.98 -12.17 4.96
C LEU A 53 -18.14 -13.32 4.41
N THR A 54 -17.46 -13.07 3.28
CA THR A 54 -16.66 -14.06 2.55
C THR A 54 -15.18 -13.91 2.82
N VAL A 55 -14.68 -12.67 2.90
CA VAL A 55 -13.30 -12.35 3.26
C VAL A 55 -13.32 -11.25 4.31
N LYS A 56 -12.59 -11.47 5.39
CA LYS A 56 -12.42 -10.51 6.48
C LYS A 56 -11.02 -9.90 6.44
N GLY A 57 -10.93 -8.58 6.56
CA GLY A 57 -9.69 -7.87 6.79
C GLY A 57 -8.68 -7.91 5.63
N LEU A 58 -9.13 -7.92 4.37
CA LEU A 58 -8.23 -7.99 3.20
C LEU A 58 -7.42 -6.69 3.06
N GLY A 59 -6.12 -6.75 3.37
CA GLY A 59 -5.20 -5.60 3.35
C GLY A 59 -4.64 -5.24 1.98
N PHE A 60 -3.94 -4.10 1.90
CA PHE A 60 -3.21 -3.69 0.70
C PHE A 60 -2.05 -4.65 0.39
N GLY A 61 -1.96 -5.11 -0.86
CA GLY A 61 -0.98 -6.11 -1.29
C GLY A 61 -1.40 -7.55 -0.98
N GLU A 62 -2.52 -7.76 -0.30
CA GLU A 62 -2.98 -9.08 0.12
C GLU A 62 -3.98 -9.71 -0.85
N ALA A 63 -4.03 -11.04 -0.81
CA ALA A 63 -5.01 -11.84 -1.53
C ALA A 63 -5.65 -12.86 -0.58
N SER A 64 -6.94 -13.12 -0.75
CA SER A 64 -7.62 -14.22 -0.07
C SER A 64 -7.17 -15.57 -0.63
N THR A 65 -7.52 -16.66 0.06
CA THR A 65 -7.62 -17.98 -0.57
C THR A 65 -8.82 -18.04 -1.53
N TYR A 66 -8.93 -19.12 -2.30
CA TYR A 66 -10.14 -19.38 -3.09
C TYR A 66 -11.28 -19.85 -2.19
N ALA A 67 -12.45 -19.25 -2.35
CA ALA A 67 -13.70 -19.71 -1.78
C ALA A 67 -14.60 -20.29 -2.87
N PHE A 68 -15.26 -21.41 -2.58
CA PHE A 68 -16.30 -21.99 -3.43
C PHE A 68 -17.54 -21.10 -3.40
N VAL A 69 -18.04 -20.76 -4.59
CA VAL A 69 -19.23 -19.94 -4.79
C VAL A 69 -20.15 -20.69 -5.77
N PRO A 70 -21.45 -20.82 -5.47
CA PRO A 70 -22.39 -21.41 -6.42
C PRO A 70 -22.28 -20.79 -7.80
N ALA A 71 -22.57 -21.56 -8.86
CA ALA A 71 -22.63 -21.00 -10.20
C ALA A 71 -23.88 -20.10 -10.35
N GLY A 72 -23.72 -18.87 -10.82
CA GLY A 72 -24.82 -17.91 -10.91
C GLY A 72 -24.37 -16.45 -10.86
N SER A 73 -25.34 -15.56 -10.75
CA SER A 73 -25.09 -14.13 -10.47
C SER A 73 -25.06 -13.92 -8.97
N HIS A 74 -24.06 -13.16 -8.51
CA HIS A 74 -23.80 -12.86 -7.12
C HIS A 74 -23.52 -11.36 -6.96
N THR A 75 -23.98 -10.79 -5.86
CA THR A 75 -23.65 -9.40 -5.51
C THR A 75 -22.42 -9.41 -4.61
N ILE A 76 -21.34 -8.76 -5.05
CA ILE A 76 -20.14 -8.54 -4.26
C ILE A 76 -20.22 -7.16 -3.64
N THR A 77 -20.22 -7.08 -2.32
CA THR A 77 -20.25 -5.85 -1.55
C THR A 77 -18.96 -5.71 -0.75
N VAL A 78 -18.36 -4.52 -0.74
CA VAL A 78 -17.12 -4.27 0.00
C VAL A 78 -17.31 -3.15 1.00
N THR A 79 -16.81 -3.34 2.22
CA THR A 79 -16.86 -2.36 3.30
C THR A 79 -15.46 -2.18 3.90
N PRO A 80 -15.18 -1.10 4.66
CA PRO A 80 -13.99 -1.06 5.49
C PRO A 80 -14.07 -2.15 6.56
N THR A 81 -12.93 -2.72 6.95
CA THR A 81 -12.88 -3.80 7.95
C THR A 81 -13.61 -3.42 9.24
N GLY A 82 -14.54 -4.28 9.69
CA GLY A 82 -15.30 -4.07 10.92
C GLY A 82 -16.39 -3.00 10.85
N ILE A 83 -16.60 -2.38 9.67
CA ILE A 83 -17.64 -1.39 9.41
C ILE A 83 -18.62 -1.99 8.39
N THR A 84 -19.92 -1.72 8.54
CA THR A 84 -20.98 -2.26 7.65
C THR A 84 -21.39 -1.32 6.51
N THR A 85 -20.81 -0.12 6.46
CA THR A 85 -21.04 0.86 5.39
C THR A 85 -20.36 0.40 4.11
N GLU A 86 -21.14 0.27 3.04
CA GLU A 86 -20.66 -0.07 1.71
C GLU A 86 -19.73 1.02 1.14
N LEU A 87 -18.56 0.59 0.65
CA LEU A 87 -17.67 1.39 -0.19
C LEU A 87 -18.09 1.30 -1.66
N TRP A 88 -18.33 0.08 -2.15
CA TRP A 88 -18.90 -0.19 -3.45
C TRP A 88 -19.58 -1.57 -3.48
N SER A 89 -20.42 -1.77 -4.50
CA SER A 89 -21.04 -3.04 -4.82
C SER A 89 -21.00 -3.30 -6.32
N GLN A 90 -20.86 -4.56 -6.71
CA GLN A 90 -20.85 -4.98 -8.11
C GLN A 90 -21.46 -6.38 -8.29
N GLU A 91 -22.01 -6.62 -9.47
CA GLU A 91 -22.47 -7.95 -9.87
C GLU A 91 -21.31 -8.79 -10.43
N LEU A 92 -21.22 -10.03 -9.99
CA LEU A 92 -20.29 -11.04 -10.50
C LEU A 92 -21.10 -12.24 -11.01
N THR A 93 -20.84 -12.68 -12.24
CA THR A 93 -21.39 -13.96 -12.74
C THR A 93 -20.32 -15.04 -12.66
N VAL A 94 -20.55 -16.03 -11.82
CA VAL A 94 -19.66 -17.16 -11.57
C VAL A 94 -20.05 -18.34 -12.46
N GLY A 95 -19.11 -18.79 -13.31
CA GLY A 95 -19.23 -20.01 -14.10
C GLY A 95 -19.07 -21.28 -13.25
N ALA A 96 -19.79 -22.34 -13.63
CA ALA A 96 -19.71 -23.62 -12.92
C ALA A 96 -18.32 -24.26 -13.06
N GLY A 97 -17.65 -24.50 -11.93
CA GLY A 97 -16.28 -25.03 -11.88
C GLY A 97 -15.20 -24.06 -12.38
N THR A 98 -15.55 -22.79 -12.63
CA THR A 98 -14.61 -21.79 -13.13
C THR A 98 -13.99 -21.00 -11.99
N PRO A 99 -12.65 -20.94 -11.89
CA PRO A 99 -11.95 -20.11 -10.92
C PRO A 99 -11.76 -18.68 -11.43
N TYR A 100 -11.90 -17.70 -10.54
CA TYR A 100 -11.71 -16.28 -10.82
C TYR A 100 -10.82 -15.61 -9.77
N THR A 101 -9.89 -14.77 -10.23
CA THR A 101 -9.17 -13.80 -9.40
C THR A 101 -9.77 -12.42 -9.66
N LEU A 102 -10.19 -11.74 -8.60
CA LEU A 102 -10.80 -10.42 -8.61
C LEU A 102 -9.81 -9.41 -8.00
N ILE A 103 -9.40 -8.39 -8.76
CA ILE A 103 -8.36 -7.45 -8.34
C ILE A 103 -8.93 -6.03 -8.29
N ALA A 104 -8.90 -5.42 -7.11
CA ALA A 104 -9.24 -4.01 -6.91
C ALA A 104 -7.94 -3.20 -6.90
N SER A 105 -7.74 -2.36 -7.91
CA SER A 105 -6.47 -1.62 -8.12
C SER A 105 -6.64 -0.13 -8.42
N SER A 106 -7.86 0.37 -8.50
CA SER A 106 -8.17 1.78 -8.74
C SER A 106 -9.41 2.20 -7.95
N THR A 107 -9.52 3.50 -7.68
CA THR A 107 -10.72 4.16 -7.16
C THR A 107 -11.61 4.72 -8.28
N GLU A 108 -11.15 4.71 -9.53
CA GLU A 108 -11.85 5.27 -10.69
C GLU A 108 -11.78 4.33 -11.92
N PRO A 109 -12.71 3.37 -12.07
CA PRO A 109 -13.80 3.06 -11.14
C PRO A 109 -13.32 2.20 -9.95
N LEU A 110 -13.90 2.46 -8.77
CA LEU A 110 -13.74 1.61 -7.60
C LEU A 110 -14.51 0.30 -7.78
N LEU A 111 -13.83 -0.72 -8.30
CA LEU A 111 -14.35 -2.07 -8.52
C LEU A 111 -13.25 -3.13 -8.52
N PHE A 112 -13.65 -4.39 -8.40
CA PHE A 112 -12.83 -5.54 -8.75
C PHE A 112 -12.89 -5.81 -10.26
N LYS A 113 -11.73 -5.77 -10.92
CA LYS A 113 -11.57 -6.33 -12.26
C LYS A 113 -11.46 -7.85 -12.16
N VAL A 114 -12.22 -8.55 -12.99
CA VAL A 114 -12.37 -10.02 -12.93
C VAL A 114 -11.48 -10.67 -13.97
N TYR A 115 -10.72 -11.68 -13.54
CA TYR A 115 -9.87 -12.49 -14.40
C TYR A 115 -10.19 -13.96 -14.20
N GLU A 116 -10.46 -14.68 -15.28
CA GLU A 116 -10.64 -16.14 -15.25
C GLU A 116 -9.27 -16.83 -15.15
N ASP A 117 -9.17 -17.80 -14.25
CA ASP A 117 -7.94 -18.54 -14.03
C ASP A 117 -7.97 -19.91 -14.73
N ASP A 118 -6.79 -20.39 -15.11
CA ASP A 118 -6.66 -21.63 -15.89
C ASP A 118 -5.96 -22.71 -15.05
N PHE A 119 -6.76 -23.57 -14.43
CA PHE A 119 -6.31 -24.70 -13.63
C PHE A 119 -6.33 -26.02 -14.40
N THR A 120 -6.25 -26.01 -15.73
CA THR A 120 -6.07 -27.28 -16.46
C THR A 120 -4.81 -28.01 -15.97
N PRO A 121 -4.82 -29.35 -15.88
CA PRO A 121 -3.67 -30.12 -15.44
C PRO A 121 -2.39 -29.79 -16.22
N LEU A 122 -1.26 -29.80 -15.52
CA LEU A 122 0.06 -29.54 -16.06
C LEU A 122 0.89 -30.83 -16.18
N GLY A 123 1.88 -30.82 -17.08
CA GLY A 123 2.86 -31.89 -17.17
C GLY A 123 3.78 -31.91 -15.93
N ALA A 124 4.35 -33.08 -15.63
CA ALA A 124 5.32 -33.21 -14.55
C ALA A 124 6.48 -32.20 -14.68
N GLY A 125 6.89 -31.60 -13.56
CA GLY A 125 7.99 -30.63 -13.52
C GLY A 125 7.71 -29.29 -14.19
N THR A 126 6.44 -28.95 -14.48
CA THR A 126 6.05 -27.66 -15.08
C THR A 126 5.14 -26.84 -14.18
N ALA A 127 5.26 -25.52 -14.30
CA ALA A 127 4.43 -24.52 -13.65
C ALA A 127 3.74 -23.66 -14.72
N ARG A 128 2.57 -23.10 -14.40
CA ARG A 128 1.87 -22.15 -15.25
C ARG A 128 2.08 -20.73 -14.74
N PHE A 129 2.30 -19.79 -15.63
CA PHE A 129 2.59 -18.41 -15.27
C PHE A 129 1.79 -17.43 -16.14
N ARG A 130 1.29 -16.35 -15.52
CA ARG A 130 0.74 -15.17 -16.19
C ARG A 130 1.06 -13.91 -15.41
N ILE A 131 0.98 -12.77 -16.08
CA ILE A 131 1.22 -11.45 -15.51
C ILE A 131 -0.07 -10.64 -15.59
N VAL A 132 -0.36 -9.85 -14.56
CA VAL A 132 -1.38 -8.80 -14.56
C VAL A 132 -0.73 -7.47 -14.26
N HIS A 133 -0.96 -6.48 -15.11
CA HIS A 133 -0.55 -5.10 -14.81
C HIS A 133 -1.70 -4.37 -14.10
N ALA A 134 -1.50 -4.01 -12.84
CA ALA A 134 -2.49 -3.41 -11.96
C ALA A 134 -2.05 -2.03 -11.41
N ILE A 135 -1.07 -1.36 -12.01
CA ILE A 135 -0.69 0.00 -11.61
C ILE A 135 -1.56 1.01 -12.35
N ASP A 136 -2.53 1.60 -11.65
CA ASP A 136 -3.36 2.65 -12.21
C ASP A 136 -2.51 3.90 -12.55
N GLY A 137 -2.79 4.51 -13.70
CA GLY A 137 -2.05 5.66 -14.22
C GLY A 137 -0.65 5.37 -14.79
N ALA A 138 -0.17 4.12 -14.79
CA ALA A 138 1.12 3.77 -15.39
C ALA A 138 1.04 3.52 -16.92
N PRO A 139 2.14 3.73 -17.67
CA PRO A 139 2.22 3.29 -19.05
C PRO A 139 2.20 1.76 -19.17
N ALA A 140 1.93 1.23 -20.36
CA ALA A 140 2.06 -0.20 -20.63
C ALA A 140 3.48 -0.70 -20.35
N ILE A 141 3.58 -1.95 -19.88
CA ILE A 141 4.83 -2.56 -19.45
C ILE A 141 5.22 -3.77 -20.30
N ASP A 142 6.53 -4.03 -20.37
CA ASP A 142 7.11 -5.27 -20.86
C ASP A 142 7.71 -6.04 -19.68
N ALA A 143 7.64 -7.37 -19.75
CA ALA A 143 8.26 -8.28 -18.79
C ALA A 143 9.51 -8.90 -19.41
N LEU A 144 10.67 -8.73 -18.76
CA LEU A 144 11.97 -9.19 -19.26
C LEU A 144 12.65 -10.07 -18.21
N LEU A 145 13.33 -11.12 -18.65
CA LEU A 145 14.27 -11.84 -17.79
C LEU A 145 15.51 -10.98 -17.51
N ASP A 146 16.25 -11.30 -16.46
CA ASP A 146 17.50 -10.65 -16.06
C ASP A 146 18.57 -10.57 -17.17
N ASP A 147 18.55 -11.48 -18.14
CA ASP A 147 19.40 -11.46 -19.33
C ASP A 147 18.87 -10.59 -20.49
N GLY A 148 17.78 -9.84 -20.26
CA GLY A 148 17.13 -8.95 -21.22
C GLY A 148 16.22 -9.65 -22.22
N ARG A 149 15.99 -10.96 -22.12
CA ARG A 149 15.02 -11.65 -22.99
C ARG A 149 13.59 -11.24 -22.65
N LEU A 150 12.87 -10.79 -23.66
CA LEU A 150 11.45 -10.48 -23.57
C LEU A 150 10.62 -11.74 -23.29
N VAL A 151 9.81 -11.69 -22.23
CA VAL A 151 8.81 -12.71 -21.87
C VAL A 151 7.45 -12.34 -22.45
N SER A 152 7.01 -11.10 -22.22
CA SER A 152 5.75 -10.54 -22.70
C SER A 152 5.89 -9.04 -22.94
N ALA A 153 5.21 -8.51 -23.95
CA ALA A 153 5.26 -7.10 -24.31
C ALA A 153 3.89 -6.44 -24.26
N ASN A 154 3.89 -5.12 -24.05
CA ASN A 154 2.74 -4.23 -24.16
C ASN A 154 1.55 -4.69 -23.32
N ILE A 155 1.82 -4.95 -22.04
CA ILE A 155 0.80 -5.27 -21.04
C ILE A 155 0.24 -3.94 -20.54
N ALA A 156 -0.96 -3.57 -20.98
CA ALA A 156 -1.60 -2.31 -20.56
C ALA A 156 -2.20 -2.43 -19.15
N TYR A 157 -2.50 -1.29 -18.52
CA TYR A 157 -3.17 -1.27 -17.21
C TYR A 157 -4.48 -2.08 -17.23
N GLY A 158 -4.62 -2.93 -16.23
CA GLY A 158 -5.71 -3.88 -16.04
C GLY A 158 -5.65 -5.09 -16.98
N ASP A 159 -4.73 -5.18 -17.93
CA ASP A 159 -4.64 -6.35 -18.80
C ASP A 159 -3.88 -7.49 -18.12
N ALA A 160 -4.29 -8.71 -18.46
CA ALA A 160 -3.57 -9.92 -18.12
C ALA A 160 -2.95 -10.53 -19.39
N THR A 161 -1.76 -11.08 -19.28
CA THR A 161 -1.19 -11.90 -20.34
C THR A 161 -1.97 -13.20 -20.49
N GLY A 162 -1.81 -13.85 -21.65
CA GLY A 162 -2.09 -15.28 -21.73
C GLY A 162 -1.23 -16.08 -20.74
N THR A 163 -1.60 -17.33 -20.51
CA THR A 163 -0.83 -18.25 -19.69
C THR A 163 0.29 -18.89 -20.50
N ILE A 164 1.45 -19.10 -19.86
CA ILE A 164 2.56 -19.88 -20.40
C ILE A 164 2.93 -20.99 -19.43
N ASP A 165 3.19 -22.18 -19.95
CA ASP A 165 3.68 -23.31 -19.16
C ASP A 165 5.20 -23.35 -19.28
N VAL A 166 5.88 -23.30 -18.13
CA VAL A 166 7.35 -23.21 -18.03
C VAL A 166 7.87 -24.33 -17.12
N PRO A 167 9.12 -24.79 -17.29
CA PRO A 167 9.75 -25.67 -16.31
C PRO A 167 9.71 -25.09 -14.89
N ALA A 168 9.55 -25.93 -13.88
CA ALA A 168 9.65 -25.49 -12.49
C ALA A 168 11.09 -25.04 -12.19
N PHE A 169 11.26 -23.74 -11.91
CA PHE A 169 12.55 -23.10 -11.75
C PHE A 169 12.42 -21.71 -11.10
N VAL A 170 13.55 -21.10 -10.73
CA VAL A 170 13.59 -19.69 -10.33
C VAL A 170 13.82 -18.83 -11.57
N TYR A 171 12.85 -17.97 -11.89
CA TYR A 171 12.95 -17.02 -13.00
C TYR A 171 13.18 -15.62 -12.45
N ASN A 172 14.34 -15.03 -12.74
CA ASN A 172 14.57 -13.63 -12.41
C ASN A 172 13.94 -12.75 -13.48
N MET A 173 12.93 -11.97 -13.11
CA MET A 173 12.16 -11.18 -14.06
C MET A 173 11.94 -9.77 -13.53
N GLY A 174 12.13 -8.78 -14.40
CA GLY A 174 11.84 -7.37 -14.16
C GLY A 174 10.74 -6.86 -15.09
N PHE A 175 10.22 -5.68 -14.79
CA PHE A 175 9.19 -5.01 -15.57
C PHE A 175 9.65 -3.60 -15.94
N VAL A 176 9.52 -3.25 -17.22
CA VAL A 176 9.99 -1.98 -17.81
C VAL A 176 8.83 -1.32 -18.58
N PRO A 177 8.85 0.00 -18.83
CA PRO A 177 7.94 0.61 -19.78
C PRO A 177 8.10 -0.01 -21.17
N THR A 178 7.00 -0.18 -21.91
CA THR A 178 7.01 -0.92 -23.17
C THR A 178 8.04 -0.39 -24.17
N GLY A 179 8.87 -1.31 -24.69
CA GLY A 179 9.91 -1.02 -25.66
C GLY A 179 11.26 -0.58 -25.06
N GLU A 180 11.33 -0.40 -23.75
CA GLU A 180 12.58 -0.09 -23.03
C GLU A 180 13.34 -1.37 -22.65
N ASP A 181 14.57 -1.20 -22.15
CA ASP A 181 15.37 -2.28 -21.58
C ASP A 181 15.42 -2.23 -20.04
N LEU A 182 16.11 -3.19 -19.42
CA LEU A 182 16.20 -3.30 -17.96
C LEU A 182 16.81 -2.07 -17.27
N SER A 183 17.51 -1.18 -17.99
CA SER A 183 17.99 0.08 -17.39
C SER A 183 16.88 1.07 -17.05
N ALA A 184 15.69 0.87 -17.62
CA ALA A 184 14.48 1.62 -17.32
C ALA A 184 13.47 0.79 -16.49
N ALA A 185 13.94 -0.24 -15.76
CA ALA A 185 13.07 -1.06 -14.94
C ALA A 185 12.30 -0.20 -13.94
N ILE A 186 10.97 -0.32 -13.98
CA ILE A 186 10.11 0.19 -12.92
C ILE A 186 10.09 -0.83 -11.77
N VAL A 187 10.23 -2.12 -12.08
CA VAL A 187 10.47 -3.19 -11.12
C VAL A 187 11.72 -3.93 -11.55
N GLU A 188 12.76 -3.86 -10.73
CA GLU A 188 14.03 -4.54 -10.96
C GLU A 188 13.86 -6.07 -11.05
N PRO A 189 14.72 -6.77 -11.81
CA PRO A 189 14.69 -8.22 -11.86
C PRO A 189 14.77 -8.87 -10.48
N GLN A 190 13.73 -9.61 -10.13
CA GLN A 190 13.60 -10.31 -8.85
C GLN A 190 13.23 -11.79 -9.07
N PRO A 191 13.56 -12.68 -8.12
CA PRO A 191 13.35 -14.12 -8.30
C PRO A 191 11.88 -14.50 -8.14
N PHE A 192 11.34 -15.17 -9.16
CA PHE A 192 10.05 -15.87 -9.10
C PHE A 192 10.30 -17.37 -9.02
N ALA A 193 10.19 -17.95 -7.82
CA ALA A 193 10.34 -19.38 -7.60
C ALA A 193 9.04 -20.13 -7.97
N LEU A 194 9.04 -20.79 -9.12
CA LEU A 194 7.85 -21.46 -9.66
C LEU A 194 7.92 -22.97 -9.41
N SER A 195 7.13 -23.47 -8.47
CA SER A 195 7.01 -24.90 -8.15
C SER A 195 6.10 -25.63 -9.14
N ALA A 196 6.32 -26.93 -9.35
CA ALA A 196 5.58 -27.70 -10.33
C ALA A 196 4.11 -27.92 -9.93
N GLY A 197 3.21 -28.08 -10.89
CA GLY A 197 1.78 -28.31 -10.62
C GLY A 197 1.04 -27.09 -10.09
N THR A 198 1.64 -25.90 -10.21
CA THR A 198 1.10 -24.65 -9.67
C THR A 198 0.86 -23.63 -10.79
N SER A 199 -0.27 -22.94 -10.73
CA SER A 199 -0.56 -21.75 -11.53
C SER A 199 -0.22 -20.49 -10.74
N TYR A 200 0.59 -19.63 -11.35
CA TYR A 200 1.09 -18.40 -10.77
C TYR A 200 0.58 -17.17 -11.51
N ILE A 201 0.24 -16.13 -10.75
CA ILE A 201 -0.11 -14.81 -11.26
C ILE A 201 0.83 -13.79 -10.62
N ALA A 202 1.73 -13.21 -11.42
CA ALA A 202 2.48 -12.04 -11.00
C ALA A 202 1.62 -10.79 -11.22
N ILE A 203 1.19 -10.14 -10.15
CA ILE A 203 0.47 -8.88 -10.22
C ILE A 203 1.49 -7.77 -9.99
N VAL A 204 1.64 -6.87 -10.96
CA VAL A 204 2.47 -5.67 -10.85
C VAL A 204 1.54 -4.53 -10.43
N TYR A 205 1.65 -4.04 -9.19
CA TYR A 205 0.71 -3.09 -8.59
C TYR A 205 1.43 -1.93 -7.89
N GLY A 206 0.71 -1.09 -7.16
CA GLY A 206 1.25 0.05 -6.43
C GLY A 206 1.00 1.36 -7.17
N ARG A 207 1.88 2.34 -6.95
CA ARG A 207 1.84 3.62 -7.68
C ARG A 207 2.87 3.60 -8.81
N PRO A 208 2.71 4.39 -9.88
CA PRO A 208 3.73 4.51 -10.92
C PRO A 208 5.13 4.87 -10.40
N THR A 209 5.20 5.62 -9.29
CA THR A 209 6.44 6.02 -8.62
C THR A 209 6.97 5.03 -7.59
N SER A 210 6.16 4.05 -7.19
CA SER A 210 6.50 3.03 -6.20
C SER A 210 5.78 1.72 -6.55
N PRO A 211 6.17 1.08 -7.66
CA PRO A 211 5.57 -0.17 -8.09
C PRO A 211 6.06 -1.33 -7.22
N GLU A 212 5.17 -2.29 -7.01
CA GLU A 212 5.40 -3.51 -6.25
C GLU A 212 4.91 -4.72 -7.06
N THR A 213 5.29 -5.91 -6.62
CA THR A 213 4.81 -7.15 -7.20
C THR A 213 4.36 -8.12 -6.14
N VAL A 214 3.23 -8.78 -6.38
CA VAL A 214 2.79 -9.92 -5.58
C VAL A 214 2.67 -11.14 -6.49
N LEU A 215 3.24 -12.25 -6.04
CA LEU A 215 3.15 -13.53 -6.73
C LEU A 215 2.07 -14.38 -6.05
N LEU A 216 0.94 -14.54 -6.70
CA LEU A 216 -0.13 -15.43 -6.24
C LEU A 216 0.10 -16.83 -6.79
N SER A 217 -0.17 -17.86 -5.99
CA SER A 217 -0.17 -19.26 -6.41
C SER A 217 -1.55 -19.91 -6.25
N ALA A 218 -1.76 -21.01 -6.97
CA ALA A 218 -2.81 -21.98 -6.71
C ALA A 218 -2.44 -23.32 -7.35
N PRO A 219 -2.79 -24.46 -6.74
CA PRO A 219 -2.58 -25.76 -7.36
C PRO A 219 -3.47 -25.89 -8.61
N VAL A 220 -2.94 -26.46 -9.69
CA VAL A 220 -3.80 -26.84 -10.83
C VAL A 220 -4.57 -28.11 -10.51
N HIS A 221 -5.61 -28.41 -11.29
CA HIS A 221 -6.32 -29.68 -11.15
C HIS A 221 -5.38 -30.86 -11.42
N ALA A 222 -5.50 -31.90 -10.58
CA ALA A 222 -4.74 -33.13 -10.76
C ALA A 222 -5.25 -33.95 -11.97
N GLU A 223 -4.35 -34.66 -12.66
CA GLU A 223 -4.78 -35.74 -13.55
C GLU A 223 -5.27 -36.94 -12.71
N ALA A 224 -6.57 -37.24 -12.76
CA ALA A 224 -7.14 -38.34 -11.99
C ALA A 224 -6.80 -39.73 -12.59
N PRO A 225 -6.53 -40.77 -11.78
CA PRO A 225 -6.55 -40.80 -10.30
C PRO A 225 -5.28 -40.19 -9.67
N ALA A 226 -5.44 -39.45 -8.58
CA ALA A 226 -4.37 -38.67 -7.96
C ALA A 226 -4.49 -38.57 -6.44
N GLY A 227 -3.34 -38.46 -5.77
CA GLY A 227 -3.25 -37.95 -4.41
C GLY A 227 -2.70 -36.52 -4.39
N PHE A 228 -2.75 -35.88 -3.24
CA PHE A 228 -2.31 -34.51 -3.02
C PHE A 228 -1.10 -34.49 -2.09
N VAL A 229 -0.03 -33.82 -2.51
CA VAL A 229 1.22 -33.77 -1.76
C VAL A 229 1.62 -32.31 -1.56
N ARG A 230 1.88 -31.94 -0.32
CA ARG A 230 2.53 -30.69 0.07
C ARG A 230 3.93 -31.00 0.56
N VAL A 231 4.89 -30.13 0.27
CA VAL A 231 6.21 -30.17 0.91
C VAL A 231 6.44 -28.88 1.68
N VAL A 232 6.95 -28.98 2.90
CA VAL A 232 7.29 -27.86 3.77
C VAL A 232 8.75 -27.98 4.18
N ASN A 233 9.50 -26.88 4.08
CA ASN A 233 10.89 -26.83 4.49
C ASN A 233 11.02 -26.36 5.95
N ALA A 234 11.38 -27.28 6.83
CA ALA A 234 11.73 -27.03 8.23
C ALA A 234 13.26 -27.12 8.46
N SER A 235 14.05 -27.27 7.40
CA SER A 235 15.52 -27.31 7.46
C SER A 235 16.11 -25.90 7.58
N THR A 236 17.39 -25.81 7.90
CA THR A 236 18.11 -24.53 8.05
C THR A 236 18.56 -23.92 6.72
N SER A 237 18.45 -24.67 5.62
CA SER A 237 18.86 -24.25 4.28
C SER A 237 17.66 -24.04 3.38
N THR A 238 17.77 -23.18 2.36
CA THR A 238 16.81 -23.15 1.25
C THR A 238 16.94 -24.42 0.42
N VAL A 239 15.82 -25.09 0.14
CA VAL A 239 15.83 -26.40 -0.55
C VAL A 239 15.04 -26.40 -1.85
N ASP A 240 15.56 -27.15 -2.81
CA ASP A 240 14.78 -27.69 -3.93
C ASP A 240 14.33 -29.10 -3.59
N VAL A 241 13.08 -29.43 -3.91
CA VAL A 241 12.52 -30.76 -3.67
C VAL A 241 12.18 -31.38 -5.01
N PHE A 242 12.69 -32.59 -5.25
CA PHE A 242 12.48 -33.33 -6.49
C PHE A 242 11.58 -34.53 -6.23
N ALA A 243 10.71 -34.85 -7.18
CA ALA A 243 9.90 -36.06 -7.20
C ALA A 243 10.31 -36.89 -8.44
N ASN A 244 10.89 -38.07 -8.23
CA ASN A 244 11.44 -38.92 -9.31
C ASN A 244 12.46 -38.20 -10.23
N GLY A 245 13.14 -37.17 -9.71
CA GLY A 245 14.13 -36.37 -10.43
C GLY A 245 13.59 -35.11 -11.12
N ASP A 246 12.26 -34.95 -11.20
CA ASP A 246 11.65 -33.70 -11.66
C ASP A 246 11.51 -32.73 -10.49
N ARG A 247 11.74 -31.43 -10.72
CA ARG A 247 11.55 -30.39 -9.68
C ARG A 247 10.09 -30.34 -9.28
N PHE A 248 9.82 -30.47 -7.98
CA PHE A 248 8.50 -30.43 -7.38
C PHE A 248 8.32 -29.13 -6.58
N GLY A 249 9.14 -28.92 -5.56
CA GLY A 249 9.25 -27.65 -4.82
C GLY A 249 10.52 -26.91 -5.23
N VAL A 250 10.42 -25.59 -5.45
CA VAL A 250 11.54 -24.78 -5.93
C VAL A 250 11.91 -23.71 -4.91
N ALA A 251 13.19 -23.66 -4.54
CA ALA A 251 13.78 -22.66 -3.66
C ALA A 251 12.95 -22.37 -2.40
N LEU A 252 12.48 -23.41 -1.72
CA LEU A 252 11.70 -23.30 -0.50
C LEU A 252 12.61 -22.83 0.63
N ALA A 253 12.44 -21.58 1.08
CA ALA A 253 13.11 -21.06 2.26
C ALA A 253 12.65 -21.79 3.53
N THR A 254 13.39 -21.67 4.63
CA THR A 254 12.97 -22.18 5.94
C THR A 254 11.60 -21.59 6.31
N GLY A 255 10.66 -22.47 6.69
CA GLY A 255 9.28 -22.12 6.97
C GLY A 255 8.36 -22.02 5.75
N ALA A 256 8.90 -22.09 4.52
CA ALA A 256 8.10 -22.06 3.30
C ALA A 256 7.67 -23.47 2.87
N GLY A 257 6.60 -23.55 2.09
CA GLY A 257 6.13 -24.80 1.51
C GLY A 257 5.28 -24.60 0.27
N THR A 258 4.91 -25.70 -0.36
CA THR A 258 4.01 -25.70 -1.52
C THR A 258 2.55 -25.71 -1.08
N ASP A 259 1.65 -25.44 -2.03
CA ASP A 259 0.26 -25.87 -1.92
C ASP A 259 0.18 -27.41 -1.90
N HIS A 260 -1.02 -27.95 -1.66
CA HIS A 260 -1.29 -29.37 -1.89
C HIS A 260 -1.40 -29.63 -3.40
N LEU A 261 -0.35 -30.20 -3.97
CA LEU A 261 -0.21 -30.41 -5.41
C LEU A 261 -0.68 -31.81 -5.80
N GLY A 262 -1.45 -31.90 -6.87
CA GLY A 262 -1.92 -33.17 -7.42
C GLY A 262 -0.79 -33.98 -8.04
N LEU A 263 -0.61 -35.22 -7.60
CA LEU A 263 0.27 -36.21 -8.21
C LEU A 263 -0.53 -37.47 -8.55
N ALA A 264 -0.26 -38.04 -9.74
CA ALA A 264 -0.87 -39.30 -10.12
C ALA A 264 -0.59 -40.39 -9.06
N ALA A 265 -1.54 -41.27 -8.81
CA ALA A 265 -1.33 -42.33 -7.82
C ALA A 265 -0.15 -43.25 -8.22
N GLY A 266 0.79 -43.48 -7.31
CA GLY A 266 2.04 -44.17 -7.63
C GLY A 266 3.11 -44.08 -6.54
N GLU A 267 4.27 -44.67 -6.83
CA GLU A 267 5.47 -44.58 -5.98
C GLU A 267 6.39 -43.47 -6.48
N TYR A 268 6.81 -42.61 -5.56
CA TYR A 268 7.68 -41.48 -5.83
C TYR A 268 8.86 -41.48 -4.87
N THR A 269 10.08 -41.30 -5.39
CA THR A 269 11.22 -40.93 -4.56
C THR A 269 11.28 -39.42 -4.48
N PHE A 270 11.02 -38.88 -3.29
CA PHE A 270 11.24 -37.48 -2.99
C PHE A 270 12.67 -37.27 -2.52
N GLU A 271 13.29 -36.19 -2.96
CA GLU A 271 14.65 -35.83 -2.63
C GLU A 271 14.74 -34.33 -2.39
N ALA A 272 15.16 -33.92 -1.19
CA ALA A 272 15.43 -32.52 -0.86
C ALA A 272 16.93 -32.23 -1.04
N ARG A 273 17.25 -31.18 -1.78
CA ARG A 273 18.61 -30.72 -2.03
C ARG A 273 18.77 -29.27 -1.62
N SER A 274 19.89 -28.93 -0.96
CA SER A 274 20.24 -27.54 -0.67
C SER A 274 20.49 -26.76 -1.97
N VAL A 275 19.90 -25.58 -2.10
CA VAL A 275 20.12 -24.69 -3.27
C VAL A 275 21.55 -24.15 -3.30
N GLU A 276 22.16 -23.90 -2.14
CA GLU A 276 23.49 -23.30 -2.05
C GLU A 276 24.62 -24.30 -2.36
N GLY A 277 24.43 -25.57 -2.00
CA GLY A 277 25.46 -26.61 -2.10
C GLY A 277 25.19 -27.69 -3.17
N ASP A 278 23.97 -27.75 -3.73
CA ASP A 278 23.46 -28.86 -4.56
C ASP A 278 23.66 -30.24 -3.89
N GLU A 279 23.71 -30.27 -2.55
CA GLU A 279 23.84 -31.49 -1.77
C GLU A 279 22.46 -32.03 -1.39
N THR A 280 22.27 -33.33 -1.54
CA THR A 280 21.10 -34.03 -1.04
C THR A 280 21.12 -34.03 0.48
N LEU A 281 20.12 -33.40 1.09
CA LEU A 281 19.93 -33.39 2.54
C LEU A 281 19.22 -34.67 2.99
N SER A 282 18.10 -34.96 2.34
CA SER A 282 17.24 -36.08 2.69
C SER A 282 16.49 -36.62 1.48
N SER A 283 16.07 -37.88 1.58
CA SER A 283 15.26 -38.54 0.55
C SER A 283 14.39 -39.60 1.18
N GLU A 284 13.17 -39.74 0.67
CA GLU A 284 12.19 -40.72 1.14
C GLU A 284 11.37 -41.26 -0.04
N THR A 285 10.97 -42.53 0.04
CA THR A 285 10.09 -43.13 -0.98
C THR A 285 8.66 -43.14 -0.46
N VAL A 286 7.78 -42.43 -1.16
CA VAL A 286 6.40 -42.17 -0.75
C VAL A 286 5.44 -42.83 -1.73
N ILE A 287 4.43 -43.52 -1.20
CA ILE A 287 3.32 -44.07 -1.97
C ILE A 287 2.18 -43.04 -1.92
N VAL A 288 1.85 -42.48 -3.08
CA VAL A 288 0.71 -41.58 -3.26
C VAL A 288 -0.49 -42.42 -3.67
N GLU A 289 -1.51 -42.46 -2.82
CA GLU A 289 -2.76 -43.18 -3.09
C GLU A 289 -3.82 -42.23 -3.68
N ASP A 290 -4.77 -42.78 -4.43
CA ASP A 290 -5.87 -41.99 -4.98
C ASP A 290 -6.71 -41.38 -3.84
N GLY A 291 -6.82 -40.05 -3.83
CA GLY A 291 -7.50 -39.28 -2.80
C GLY A 291 -6.75 -39.12 -1.48
N SER A 292 -5.52 -39.61 -1.33
CA SER A 292 -4.71 -39.32 -0.13
C SER A 292 -4.23 -37.88 -0.14
N ALA A 293 -4.12 -37.24 1.02
CA ALA A 293 -3.43 -35.98 1.21
C ALA A 293 -2.25 -36.18 2.16
N LEU A 294 -1.07 -35.68 1.78
CA LEU A 294 0.19 -35.90 2.48
C LEU A 294 0.97 -34.59 2.62
N THR A 295 1.51 -34.35 3.80
CA THR A 295 2.45 -33.26 4.08
C THR A 295 3.82 -33.85 4.36
N LEU A 296 4.78 -33.53 3.50
CA LEU A 296 6.17 -33.93 3.61
C LEU A 296 6.96 -32.80 4.26
N VAL A 297 7.53 -33.04 5.43
CA VAL A 297 8.35 -32.05 6.13
C VAL A 297 9.82 -32.39 5.97
N VAL A 298 10.57 -31.46 5.40
CA VAL A 298 12.02 -31.56 5.18
C VAL A 298 12.73 -30.93 6.37
N THR A 299 13.56 -31.68 7.08
CA THR A 299 14.52 -31.16 8.05
C THR A 299 15.94 -31.38 7.52
N ASP A 300 16.97 -30.91 8.24
CA ASP A 300 18.37 -31.06 7.82
C ASP A 300 18.79 -32.54 7.64
N ASP A 301 18.18 -33.45 8.41
CA ASP A 301 18.58 -34.86 8.47
C ASP A 301 17.51 -35.83 7.93
N ALA A 302 16.28 -35.36 7.68
CA ALA A 302 15.15 -36.23 7.35
C ALA A 302 14.13 -35.60 6.40
N LEU A 303 13.37 -36.47 5.75
CA LEU A 303 12.13 -36.12 5.05
C LEU A 303 11.04 -37.02 5.65
N THR A 304 10.10 -36.42 6.37
CA THR A 304 9.08 -37.15 7.13
C THR A 304 7.71 -36.93 6.49
N VAL A 305 6.94 -38.01 6.35
CA VAL A 305 5.60 -37.98 5.74
C VAL A 305 4.54 -37.98 6.83
N TYR A 306 3.67 -36.99 6.80
CA TYR A 306 2.47 -36.89 7.63
C TYR A 306 1.23 -37.06 6.74
N VAL A 307 0.22 -37.77 7.25
CA VAL A 307 -1.04 -37.98 6.53
C VAL A 307 -2.04 -36.92 6.96
N ASP A 308 -2.56 -36.19 5.98
CA ASP A 308 -3.55 -35.14 6.21
C ASP A 308 -4.95 -35.75 6.18
N ASN A 309 -5.68 -35.61 7.28
CA ASN A 309 -7.04 -36.09 7.36
C ASN A 309 -8.01 -35.02 6.84
N LEU A 310 -8.45 -35.15 5.60
CA LEU A 310 -9.45 -34.26 4.99
C LEU A 310 -10.91 -34.65 5.35
N ALA A 311 -11.14 -35.80 5.99
CA ALA A 311 -12.49 -36.30 6.19
C ALA A 311 -13.26 -35.45 7.20
N GLY A 312 -14.41 -34.92 6.79
CA GLY A 312 -15.28 -34.12 7.64
C GLY A 312 -14.86 -32.66 7.81
N VAL A 313 -13.91 -32.17 7.02
CA VAL A 313 -13.66 -30.72 6.89
C VAL A 313 -14.87 -30.10 6.18
N ASP A 314 -15.59 -29.22 6.87
CA ASP A 314 -16.73 -28.49 6.33
C ASP A 314 -16.57 -26.98 6.53
N ALA A 315 -17.40 -26.21 5.84
CA ALA A 315 -17.33 -24.75 5.78
C ALA A 315 -17.38 -24.01 7.13
N SER A 316 -17.73 -24.67 8.23
CA SER A 316 -17.87 -24.05 9.56
C SER A 316 -16.67 -24.29 10.49
N THR A 317 -15.86 -25.32 10.22
CA THR A 317 -14.72 -25.71 11.06
C THR A 317 -13.39 -25.54 10.34
N ALA A 318 -12.44 -24.85 10.96
CA ALA A 318 -11.05 -24.87 10.55
C ALA A 318 -10.38 -26.11 11.16
N ARG A 319 -9.66 -26.87 10.34
CA ARG A 319 -8.89 -28.03 10.80
C ARG A 319 -7.43 -27.67 10.89
N LEU A 320 -6.81 -27.89 12.05
CA LEU A 320 -5.39 -27.66 12.26
C LEU A 320 -4.68 -29.01 12.37
N ASN A 321 -3.72 -29.27 11.51
CA ASN A 321 -2.76 -30.36 11.65
C ASN A 321 -1.45 -29.78 12.18
N ILE A 322 -1.19 -30.01 13.46
CA ILE A 322 -0.06 -29.42 14.18
C ILE A 322 1.04 -30.47 14.23
N ILE A 323 2.18 -30.14 13.63
CA ILE A 323 3.35 -30.99 13.49
C ILE A 323 4.50 -30.36 14.28
N ASN A 324 5.06 -31.11 15.23
CA ASN A 324 6.23 -30.67 15.98
C ASN A 324 7.49 -31.29 15.38
N THR A 325 8.33 -30.47 14.75
CA THR A 325 9.67 -30.88 14.29
C THR A 325 10.79 -30.33 15.18
N SER A 326 10.45 -29.62 16.25
CA SER A 326 11.40 -29.15 17.23
C SER A 326 11.88 -30.30 18.13
N ALA A 327 13.08 -30.14 18.70
CA ALA A 327 13.64 -31.12 19.63
C ALA A 327 12.92 -31.18 21.00
N SER A 328 11.99 -30.24 21.24
CA SER A 328 11.35 -30.01 22.53
C SER A 328 9.85 -30.26 22.44
N GLU A 329 9.21 -30.49 23.59
CA GLU A 329 7.76 -30.62 23.65
C GLU A 329 7.09 -29.24 23.47
N ILE A 330 6.02 -29.18 22.68
CA ILE A 330 5.29 -27.94 22.41
C ILE A 330 3.85 -27.97 22.91
N SER A 331 3.29 -26.79 23.17
CA SER A 331 1.86 -26.60 23.40
C SER A 331 1.39 -25.34 22.69
N LEU A 332 0.23 -25.40 22.05
CA LEU A 332 -0.38 -24.28 21.34
C LEU A 332 -1.74 -23.99 21.95
N THR A 333 -2.01 -22.74 22.26
CA THR A 333 -3.29 -22.29 22.83
C THR A 333 -3.74 -21.01 22.12
N LEU A 334 -5.01 -20.92 21.77
CA LEU A 334 -5.62 -19.71 21.24
C LEU A 334 -5.89 -18.70 22.38
N GLU A 335 -5.91 -17.41 22.07
CA GLU A 335 -6.16 -16.32 23.04
C GLU A 335 -7.39 -16.52 23.94
N ASP A 336 -8.46 -17.16 23.42
CA ASP A 336 -9.67 -17.47 24.18
C ASP A 336 -9.52 -18.64 25.17
N GLY A 337 -8.33 -19.24 25.24
CA GLY A 337 -7.98 -20.39 26.08
C GLY A 337 -8.21 -21.75 25.42
N THR A 338 -8.63 -21.80 24.15
CA THR A 338 -8.80 -23.04 23.42
C THR A 338 -7.44 -23.71 23.20
N VAL A 339 -7.27 -24.93 23.72
CA VAL A 339 -6.05 -25.71 23.55
C VAL A 339 -6.04 -26.33 22.15
N LEU A 340 -5.04 -25.98 21.35
CA LEU A 340 -4.85 -26.49 19.99
C LEU A 340 -3.95 -27.74 20.00
N ALA A 341 -2.90 -27.73 20.81
CA ALA A 341 -2.05 -28.87 21.11
C ALA A 341 -1.55 -28.80 22.56
N GLU A 342 -1.46 -29.92 23.24
CA GLU A 342 -0.96 -30.03 24.61
C GLU A 342 0.16 -31.07 24.65
N ALA A 343 1.32 -30.66 25.18
CA ALA A 343 2.45 -31.56 25.39
C ALA A 343 2.81 -32.42 24.15
N LEU A 344 2.80 -31.82 22.95
CA LEU A 344 3.07 -32.52 21.70
C LEU A 344 4.57 -32.80 21.59
N ALA A 345 4.93 -34.09 21.55
CA ALA A 345 6.32 -34.55 21.50
C ALA A 345 7.01 -34.20 20.17
N SER A 346 8.35 -34.19 20.18
CA SER A 346 9.18 -34.10 18.96
C SER A 346 8.81 -35.19 17.96
N ASP A 347 8.76 -34.82 16.69
CA ASP A 347 8.43 -35.68 15.55
C ASP A 347 7.03 -36.34 15.64
N ASP A 348 6.10 -35.67 16.31
CA ASP A 348 4.71 -36.11 16.45
C ASP A 348 3.75 -35.06 15.87
N ASN A 349 2.52 -35.49 15.58
CA ASN A 349 1.47 -34.60 15.10
C ASN A 349 0.11 -34.83 15.78
N THR A 350 -0.69 -33.78 15.85
CA THR A 350 -2.08 -33.85 16.32
C THR A 350 -3.00 -33.06 15.41
N ILE A 351 -4.26 -33.48 15.34
CA ILE A 351 -5.30 -32.78 14.57
C ILE A 351 -6.32 -32.21 15.53
N THR A 352 -6.63 -30.93 15.38
CA THR A 352 -7.61 -30.21 16.18
C THR A 352 -8.54 -29.41 15.27
N ASP A 353 -9.84 -29.57 15.48
CA ASP A 353 -10.86 -28.77 14.79
C ASP A 353 -11.30 -27.62 15.68
N ILE A 354 -11.36 -26.41 15.12
CA ILE A 354 -11.88 -25.22 15.77
C ILE A 354 -12.97 -24.58 14.92
N ALA A 355 -13.84 -23.79 15.55
CA ALA A 355 -14.77 -22.95 14.80
C ALA A 355 -14.00 -21.87 14.03
N ALA A 356 -14.56 -21.40 12.91
CA ALA A 356 -13.98 -20.25 12.20
C ALA A 356 -13.81 -19.06 13.15
N THR A 357 -12.58 -18.57 13.29
CA THR A 357 -12.22 -17.59 14.32
C THR A 357 -11.05 -16.71 13.88
N MET A 358 -10.86 -15.59 14.55
CA MET A 358 -9.72 -14.71 14.39
C MET A 358 -9.08 -14.52 15.75
N GLY A 359 -7.79 -14.72 15.86
CA GLY A 359 -7.09 -14.54 17.14
C GLY A 359 -5.62 -14.88 17.09
N VAL A 360 -4.96 -14.59 18.21
CA VAL A 360 -3.54 -14.85 18.44
C VAL A 360 -3.36 -16.27 18.98
N VAL A 361 -2.40 -17.01 18.42
CA VAL A 361 -1.97 -18.32 18.94
C VAL A 361 -0.73 -18.13 19.79
N THR A 362 -0.74 -18.64 21.00
CA THR A 362 0.43 -18.73 21.88
C THR A 362 1.09 -20.08 21.72
N LEU A 363 2.32 -20.10 21.22
CA LEU A 363 3.21 -21.25 21.25
C LEU A 363 3.96 -21.28 22.58
N THR A 364 4.02 -22.43 23.25
CA THR A 364 4.89 -22.68 24.38
C THR A 364 5.86 -23.80 24.04
N LEU A 365 7.17 -23.53 24.13
CA LEU A 365 8.27 -24.45 23.87
C LEU A 365 9.35 -24.22 24.94
N ASP A 366 9.85 -25.29 25.56
CA ASP A 366 10.85 -25.22 26.67
C ASP A 366 10.47 -24.28 27.84
N GLY A 367 9.18 -24.08 28.07
CA GLY A 367 8.65 -23.20 29.12
C GLY A 367 8.72 -21.70 28.77
N GLN A 368 9.12 -21.35 27.56
CA GLN A 368 8.97 -20.01 26.98
C GLN A 368 7.69 -19.95 26.17
N SER A 369 6.99 -18.81 26.23
CA SER A 369 5.79 -18.57 25.45
C SER A 369 6.04 -17.45 24.42
N VAL A 370 5.63 -17.69 23.18
CA VAL A 370 5.73 -16.76 22.05
C VAL A 370 4.34 -16.59 21.45
N GLU A 371 3.91 -15.36 21.25
CA GLU A 371 2.68 -15.04 20.52
C GLU A 371 2.97 -15.00 19.02
N LEU A 372 2.20 -15.76 18.25
CA LEU A 372 2.24 -15.74 16.80
C LEU A 372 1.40 -14.58 16.25
N PRO A 373 1.62 -14.13 15.00
CA PRO A 373 0.79 -13.13 14.38
C PRO A 373 -0.70 -13.49 14.44
N GLU A 374 -1.55 -12.48 14.62
CA GLU A 374 -3.01 -12.68 14.59
C GLU A 374 -3.41 -13.32 13.26
N THR A 375 -4.20 -14.39 13.34
CA THR A 375 -4.54 -15.24 12.19
C THR A 375 -6.05 -15.42 12.10
N ALA A 376 -6.58 -15.28 10.89
CA ALA A 376 -7.95 -15.66 10.56
C ALA A 376 -8.00 -17.14 10.14
N PHE A 377 -8.61 -17.98 10.98
CA PHE A 377 -8.89 -19.38 10.71
C PHE A 377 -10.28 -19.52 10.07
N TYR A 378 -10.32 -19.75 8.76
CA TYR A 378 -11.55 -19.94 8.00
C TYR A 378 -12.05 -21.37 8.12
N GLY A 379 -13.37 -21.53 8.16
CA GLY A 379 -13.98 -22.85 8.08
C GLY A 379 -13.73 -23.49 6.71
N GLY A 380 -13.69 -24.82 6.67
CA GLY A 380 -13.46 -25.57 5.43
C GLY A 380 -12.01 -25.55 4.95
N VAL A 381 -11.09 -25.06 5.78
CA VAL A 381 -9.67 -24.96 5.47
C VAL A 381 -8.88 -25.88 6.39
N LEU A 382 -7.94 -26.63 5.81
CA LEU A 382 -6.87 -27.33 6.53
C LEU A 382 -5.68 -26.38 6.71
N TYR A 383 -5.23 -26.21 7.94
CA TYR A 383 -4.05 -25.46 8.31
C TYR A 383 -2.99 -26.43 8.81
N ASP A 384 -1.89 -26.56 8.09
CA ASP A 384 -0.71 -27.24 8.61
C ASP A 384 0.12 -26.24 9.41
N VAL A 385 0.34 -26.56 10.69
CA VAL A 385 1.15 -25.75 11.62
C VAL A 385 2.41 -26.53 11.94
N ILE A 386 3.54 -26.15 11.35
CA ILE A 386 4.82 -26.84 11.55
C ILE A 386 5.65 -25.98 12.47
N VAL A 387 6.01 -26.53 13.63
CA VAL A 387 6.83 -25.85 14.64
C VAL A 387 8.21 -26.47 14.66
N SER A 388 9.21 -25.71 14.19
CA SER A 388 10.61 -26.14 14.19
C SER A 388 11.39 -25.60 15.39
N ASP A 389 11.11 -24.37 15.80
CA ASP A 389 11.68 -23.72 16.98
C ASP A 389 10.80 -22.53 17.41
N GLU A 390 11.25 -21.75 18.40
CA GLU A 390 10.51 -20.59 18.94
C GLU A 390 10.33 -19.42 17.94
N SER A 391 11.14 -19.37 16.89
CA SER A 391 11.16 -18.34 15.84
C SER A 391 10.68 -18.83 14.48
N THR A 392 10.63 -20.15 14.28
CA THR A 392 10.29 -20.80 13.01
C THR A 392 9.00 -21.60 13.15
N VAL A 393 7.89 -20.93 12.83
CA VAL A 393 6.56 -21.56 12.72
C VAL A 393 6.03 -21.34 11.31
N ALA A 394 5.80 -22.44 10.58
CA ALA A 394 5.15 -22.39 9.28
C ALA A 394 3.65 -22.63 9.44
N LEU A 395 2.84 -21.75 8.86
CA LEU A 395 1.38 -21.88 8.81
C LEU A 395 0.95 -21.88 7.35
N LEU A 396 0.44 -23.02 6.86
CA LEU A 396 0.04 -23.17 5.46
C LEU A 396 -1.43 -23.59 5.35
N ALA A 397 -2.25 -22.77 4.69
CA ALA A 397 -3.66 -23.04 4.47
C ALA A 397 -3.91 -23.90 3.22
N SER A 398 -4.94 -24.73 3.25
CA SER A 398 -5.45 -25.49 2.09
C SER A 398 -6.98 -25.42 2.09
N PRO A 399 -7.60 -24.65 1.19
CA PRO A 399 -9.05 -24.59 1.11
C PRO A 399 -9.60 -25.91 0.54
N VAL A 400 -10.29 -26.68 1.39
CA VAL A 400 -10.87 -27.99 1.03
C VAL A 400 -12.37 -27.84 0.75
N ALA A 401 -13.04 -27.04 1.58
CA ALA A 401 -14.49 -26.78 1.54
C ALA A 401 -14.81 -25.33 1.95
N GLN A 402 -13.85 -24.41 1.82
CA GLN A 402 -14.05 -22.99 2.12
C GLN A 402 -15.11 -22.40 1.20
N SER A 403 -16.12 -21.74 1.76
CA SER A 403 -17.23 -21.17 1.02
C SER A 403 -17.46 -19.70 1.41
N ILE A 404 -18.47 -19.06 0.81
CA ILE A 404 -18.90 -17.70 1.17
C ILE A 404 -19.34 -17.53 2.64
N ALA A 405 -19.58 -18.63 3.37
CA ALA A 405 -19.97 -18.63 4.77
C ALA A 405 -18.82 -19.02 5.73
N SER A 406 -17.60 -19.17 5.21
CA SER A 406 -16.48 -19.71 5.98
C SER A 406 -15.66 -18.68 6.74
N ALA A 407 -15.93 -17.38 6.55
CA ALA A 407 -15.17 -16.34 7.23
C ALA A 407 -15.43 -16.30 8.74
N PRO A 408 -14.42 -15.97 9.56
CA PRO A 408 -14.61 -15.69 10.97
C PRO A 408 -15.67 -14.60 11.20
N GLY A 409 -16.74 -14.95 11.91
CA GLY A 409 -17.87 -14.03 12.16
C GLY A 409 -18.96 -14.01 11.08
N ALA A 410 -18.94 -14.91 10.09
CA ALA A 410 -19.99 -15.01 9.07
C ALA A 410 -21.40 -15.21 9.64
N GLU A 411 -21.56 -15.82 10.82
CA GLU A 411 -22.87 -15.96 11.49
C GLU A 411 -23.42 -14.64 12.08
N SER A 412 -22.60 -13.58 12.16
CA SER A 412 -22.90 -12.37 12.93
C SER A 412 -23.32 -11.15 12.10
N VAL A 413 -23.30 -11.24 10.76
CA VAL A 413 -23.63 -10.10 9.88
C VAL A 413 -24.51 -10.55 8.72
N THR A 414 -25.80 -10.27 8.79
CA THR A 414 -26.62 -10.10 7.58
C THR A 414 -26.58 -8.63 7.22
N VAL A 415 -25.83 -8.28 6.17
CA VAL A 415 -26.01 -6.98 5.52
C VAL A 415 -27.46 -6.94 5.02
N ALA A 416 -28.20 -5.89 5.38
CA ALA A 416 -29.58 -5.73 4.93
C ALA A 416 -29.59 -5.55 3.41
N VAL A 417 -29.88 -6.64 2.69
CA VAL A 417 -30.22 -6.58 1.27
C VAL A 417 -31.49 -5.75 1.18
N ALA A 418 -31.45 -4.66 0.41
CA ALA A 418 -32.65 -3.88 0.10
C ALA A 418 -33.69 -4.84 -0.50
N GLU A 419 -34.84 -4.99 0.17
CA GLU A 419 -35.93 -5.83 -0.30
C GLU A 419 -36.36 -5.37 -1.71
N ASP A 420 -36.14 -6.23 -2.69
CA ASP A 420 -36.69 -6.08 -4.03
C ASP A 420 -38.22 -6.04 -3.91
N THR A 421 -38.80 -4.92 -4.30
CA THR A 421 -40.23 -4.68 -4.14
C THR A 421 -41.00 -5.66 -5.02
N GLU A 422 -41.79 -6.53 -4.38
CA GLU A 422 -42.69 -7.48 -5.02
C GLU A 422 -43.39 -6.87 -6.25
N ALA A 423 -43.07 -7.38 -7.44
CA ALA A 423 -43.83 -7.12 -8.63
C ALA A 423 -45.22 -7.76 -8.51
N THR A 424 -46.20 -6.98 -8.06
CA THR A 424 -47.61 -7.36 -8.12
C THR A 424 -48.04 -7.64 -9.56
N THR A 425 -48.56 -8.85 -9.75
CA THR A 425 -49.23 -9.33 -10.94
C THR A 425 -50.53 -8.56 -11.16
N GLN A 426 -50.71 -7.91 -12.32
CA GLN A 426 -52.05 -7.67 -12.86
C GLN A 426 -52.11 -7.99 -14.36
N THR A 427 -53.13 -8.77 -14.68
CA THR A 427 -53.42 -9.41 -15.96
C THR A 427 -54.44 -8.57 -16.73
N SER A 428 -54.10 -8.30 -18.00
CA SER A 428 -54.93 -8.24 -19.24
C SER A 428 -56.25 -7.44 -19.31
N ASP A 429 -56.34 -6.61 -20.36
CA ASP A 429 -57.38 -6.50 -21.42
C ASP A 429 -57.58 -5.02 -21.83
N ASP A 430 -57.83 -4.58 -23.07
CA ASP A 430 -57.85 -5.14 -24.44
C ASP A 430 -58.03 -3.92 -25.38
N THR A 431 -57.59 -4.05 -26.64
CA THR A 431 -57.99 -3.31 -27.87
C THR A 431 -57.85 -1.80 -27.97
N SER A 432 -57.06 -1.34 -28.96
CA SER A 432 -57.57 -0.95 -30.29
C SER A 432 -56.45 -0.45 -31.22
N THR A 433 -56.56 -0.83 -32.49
CA THR A 433 -55.66 -0.57 -33.61
C THR A 433 -56.02 0.76 -34.30
N GLU A 434 -55.04 1.59 -34.68
CA GLU A 434 -55.13 2.37 -35.92
C GLU A 434 -53.76 2.83 -36.43
N VAL A 435 -53.57 2.66 -37.74
CA VAL A 435 -52.39 3.00 -38.56
C VAL A 435 -52.77 4.23 -39.37
N VAL A 436 -52.00 5.32 -39.35
CA VAL A 436 -51.86 6.26 -40.50
C VAL A 436 -50.53 7.04 -40.43
N GLU A 437 -49.64 6.70 -41.37
CA GLU A 437 -48.92 7.56 -42.34
C GLU A 437 -48.36 8.95 -41.96
N ALA A 438 -47.11 9.17 -42.41
CA ALA A 438 -46.37 10.45 -42.46
C ALA A 438 -47.02 11.49 -43.41
N PRO A 439 -46.64 12.77 -43.30
CA PRO A 439 -45.84 13.32 -44.41
C PRO A 439 -44.76 14.36 -44.04
N GLN A 440 -43.96 14.62 -45.07
CA GLN A 440 -42.77 15.45 -45.25
C GLN A 440 -42.91 16.97 -45.01
N GLN A 441 -41.81 17.54 -44.51
CA GLN A 441 -40.98 18.63 -45.08
C GLN A 441 -41.65 19.92 -45.59
N GLU A 442 -41.22 21.06 -45.03
CA GLU A 442 -41.11 22.32 -45.78
C GLU A 442 -39.89 23.11 -45.31
N ALA A 443 -39.11 23.58 -46.28
CA ALA A 443 -37.91 24.38 -46.11
C ALA A 443 -38.22 25.84 -46.47
N THR A 444 -37.61 26.81 -45.80
CA THR A 444 -37.53 28.19 -46.35
C THR A 444 -36.26 28.90 -45.89
N GLU A 445 -35.40 29.10 -46.89
CA GLU A 445 -34.52 30.22 -47.25
C GLU A 445 -33.56 30.92 -46.27
N ALA A 446 -32.33 31.04 -46.80
CA ALA A 446 -31.24 31.89 -46.36
C ALA A 446 -31.49 33.38 -46.65
N PRO A 447 -30.92 34.31 -45.87
CA PRO A 447 -30.86 35.72 -46.24
C PRO A 447 -29.56 36.06 -47.00
N SER A 448 -29.72 37.01 -47.93
CA SER A 448 -28.67 37.62 -48.74
C SER A 448 -27.93 38.72 -47.98
N GLN A 449 -26.66 38.93 -48.32
CA GLN A 449 -25.78 39.98 -47.84
C GLN A 449 -26.22 41.38 -48.29
N GLU A 450 -26.07 42.38 -47.43
CA GLU A 450 -25.69 43.73 -47.85
C GLU A 450 -24.74 44.39 -46.84
N THR A 451 -23.77 45.08 -47.43
CA THR A 451 -22.55 45.69 -46.90
C THR A 451 -22.85 46.98 -46.11
N GLU A 452 -22.14 47.25 -45.01
CA GLU A 452 -21.37 48.51 -44.81
C GLU A 452 -20.73 48.67 -43.42
N VAL A 453 -19.43 48.95 -43.46
CA VAL A 453 -18.67 49.96 -42.68
C VAL A 453 -18.44 49.74 -41.17
N VAL A 454 -17.18 49.43 -40.89
CA VAL A 454 -16.50 49.52 -39.59
C VAL A 454 -16.26 50.98 -39.20
N VAL A 455 -16.83 51.45 -38.08
CA VAL A 455 -16.26 52.52 -37.24
C VAL A 455 -16.62 52.24 -35.77
N ALA A 456 -15.62 52.40 -34.89
CA ALA A 456 -15.62 52.03 -33.48
C ALA A 456 -16.56 52.86 -32.59
N GLU A 457 -17.20 52.20 -31.61
CA GLU A 457 -17.81 52.85 -30.44
C GLU A 457 -17.29 52.23 -29.13
N THR A 458 -17.11 53.12 -28.17
CA THR A 458 -16.55 52.98 -26.81
C THR A 458 -17.34 51.99 -25.93
N PRO A 459 -16.70 51.19 -25.05
CA PRO A 459 -17.43 50.32 -24.13
C PRO A 459 -18.21 51.14 -23.09
N ALA A 460 -19.45 50.72 -22.84
CA ALA A 460 -20.31 51.24 -21.77
C ALA A 460 -19.76 50.85 -20.38
N PRO A 461 -20.02 51.64 -19.33
CA PRO A 461 -19.54 51.35 -17.99
C PRO A 461 -20.20 50.09 -17.41
N PRO A 462 -19.47 49.31 -16.59
CA PRO A 462 -20.01 48.10 -15.97
C PRO A 462 -21.16 48.42 -15.00
N PRO A 463 -22.10 47.49 -14.79
CA PRO A 463 -23.17 47.65 -13.81
C PRO A 463 -22.61 47.80 -12.40
N PRO A 464 -23.33 48.49 -11.48
CA PRO A 464 -22.86 48.67 -10.11
C PRO A 464 -22.71 47.31 -9.43
N PRO A 465 -21.69 47.15 -8.56
CA PRO A 465 -21.49 45.90 -7.84
C PRO A 465 -22.70 45.60 -6.93
N PRO A 466 -23.04 44.32 -6.72
CA PRO A 466 -24.03 43.94 -5.73
C PRO A 466 -23.61 44.46 -4.34
N PRO A 467 -24.57 44.69 -3.42
CA PRO A 467 -24.25 45.14 -2.08
C PRO A 467 -23.30 44.13 -1.42
N LEU A 468 -22.27 44.64 -0.74
CA LEU A 468 -21.40 43.86 0.13
C LEU A 468 -22.31 43.10 1.11
N VAL A 469 -22.32 41.78 0.98
CA VAL A 469 -22.66 40.90 2.09
C VAL A 469 -21.62 41.23 3.16
N ASP A 470 -22.04 41.56 4.38
CA ASP A 470 -21.10 41.59 5.50
C ASP A 470 -20.45 40.19 5.52
N GLU A 471 -19.17 40.09 5.15
CA GLU A 471 -18.43 38.83 5.27
C GLU A 471 -18.41 38.50 6.76
N GLU A 472 -19.11 37.44 7.14
CA GLU A 472 -19.07 36.88 8.49
C GLU A 472 -17.63 36.42 8.71
N VAL A 473 -16.87 37.14 9.55
CA VAL A 473 -15.46 36.83 9.76
C VAL A 473 -15.41 35.69 10.77
N ASN A 474 -15.11 34.49 10.27
CA ASN A 474 -15.06 33.34 11.16
C ASN A 474 -13.95 33.49 12.21
N PRO A 475 -14.16 32.98 13.44
CA PRO A 475 -13.12 32.98 14.46
C PRO A 475 -11.90 32.20 13.98
N THR A 476 -10.71 32.62 14.43
CA THR A 476 -9.45 31.99 14.04
C THR A 476 -8.88 31.16 15.17
N ALA A 477 -8.11 30.13 14.86
CA ALA A 477 -7.47 29.27 15.83
C ALA A 477 -5.99 29.11 15.54
N THR A 478 -5.15 29.31 16.55
CA THR A 478 -3.70 29.04 16.44
C THR A 478 -3.38 27.66 16.99
N VAL A 479 -2.62 26.85 16.24
CA VAL A 479 -2.21 25.51 16.66
C VAL A 479 -1.18 25.58 17.80
N LEU A 480 -1.53 24.97 18.94
CA LEU A 480 -0.72 24.87 20.16
C LEU A 480 -0.22 23.44 20.39
N VAL A 481 0.73 23.01 19.58
CA VAL A 481 1.47 21.75 19.79
C VAL A 481 2.94 22.04 20.06
N ASN A 482 3.68 21.06 20.60
CA ASN A 482 5.11 21.22 20.87
C ASN A 482 5.85 21.69 19.60
N PRO A 483 6.83 22.61 19.70
CA PRO A 483 7.63 23.03 18.55
C PRO A 483 8.26 21.81 17.85
N GLY A 484 7.97 21.65 16.55
CA GLY A 484 8.38 20.48 15.76
C GLY A 484 7.37 19.31 15.72
N ALA A 485 6.28 19.38 16.48
CA ALA A 485 5.12 18.53 16.31
C ALA A 485 4.12 19.17 15.33
N ASN A 486 3.35 18.32 14.64
CA ASN A 486 2.29 18.74 13.74
C ASN A 486 0.93 18.26 14.27
N LEU A 487 -0.08 19.12 14.16
CA LEU A 487 -1.48 18.76 14.42
C LEU A 487 -2.05 18.02 13.21
N GLN A 488 -2.68 16.87 13.46
CA GLN A 488 -3.34 16.08 12.43
C GLN A 488 -4.70 16.69 12.09
N LEU A 489 -4.92 17.00 10.82
CA LEU A 489 -6.20 17.49 10.29
C LEU A 489 -7.05 16.29 9.89
N ARG A 490 -8.18 16.04 10.57
CA ARG A 490 -8.90 14.76 10.42
C ARG A 490 -10.15 14.86 9.56
N GLN A 491 -10.48 13.77 8.89
CA GLN A 491 -11.69 13.71 8.06
C GLN A 491 -12.99 13.74 8.88
N TYR A 492 -12.99 13.24 10.12
CA TYR A 492 -14.15 13.22 11.02
C TYR A 492 -13.70 13.60 12.45
N PRO A 493 -14.62 14.00 13.37
CA PRO A 493 -14.30 14.43 14.74
C PRO A 493 -13.95 13.24 15.66
N SER A 494 -12.91 12.49 15.28
CA SER A 494 -12.41 11.32 15.99
C SER A 494 -10.88 11.25 15.90
N PRO A 495 -10.17 10.88 16.98
CA PRO A 495 -8.72 10.74 16.97
C PRO A 495 -8.24 9.56 16.10
N ASP A 496 -9.13 8.68 15.66
CA ASP A 496 -8.80 7.54 14.79
C ASP A 496 -9.16 7.80 13.32
N ALA A 497 -9.77 8.95 13.01
CA ALA A 497 -10.15 9.31 11.65
C ALA A 497 -8.93 9.63 10.76
N PHE A 498 -9.07 9.35 9.47
CA PHE A 498 -8.06 9.56 8.44
C PHE A 498 -7.51 10.99 8.47
N SER A 499 -6.20 11.14 8.35
CA SER A 499 -5.54 12.44 8.31
C SER A 499 -5.52 12.97 6.88
N LEU A 500 -6.11 14.15 6.69
CA LEU A 500 -6.17 14.88 5.42
C LEU A 500 -4.96 15.81 5.25
N GLY A 501 -4.14 15.97 6.28
CA GLY A 501 -2.98 16.85 6.25
C GLY A 501 -2.46 17.18 7.63
N LEU A 502 -1.38 17.95 7.65
CA LEU A 502 -0.68 18.37 8.86
C LEU A 502 -0.70 19.89 8.96
N ALA A 503 -1.11 20.40 10.12
CA ALA A 503 -0.95 21.81 10.46
C ALA A 503 0.21 21.95 11.45
N PRO A 504 1.27 22.71 11.13
CA PRO A 504 2.39 22.88 12.04
C PRO A 504 2.01 23.70 13.27
N SER A 505 2.80 23.59 14.34
CA SER A 505 2.67 24.48 15.51
C SER A 505 2.72 25.95 15.08
N GLY A 506 1.79 26.76 15.57
CA GLY A 506 1.64 28.16 15.21
C GLY A 506 0.83 28.43 13.93
N ALA A 507 0.40 27.40 13.20
CA ALA A 507 -0.50 27.59 12.05
C ALA A 507 -1.81 28.24 12.49
N VAL A 508 -2.32 29.16 11.66
CA VAL A 508 -3.60 29.83 11.86
C VAL A 508 -4.65 29.14 10.99
N LEU A 509 -5.73 28.69 11.63
CA LEU A 509 -6.85 27.99 11.03
C LEU A 509 -8.10 28.88 11.12
N GLU A 510 -8.96 28.80 10.13
CA GLU A 510 -10.30 29.39 10.20
C GLU A 510 -11.26 28.37 10.84
N VAL A 511 -12.02 28.77 11.86
CA VAL A 511 -12.96 27.88 12.56
C VAL A 511 -14.36 28.03 11.98
N LEU A 512 -14.84 26.97 11.32
CA LEU A 512 -16.14 26.93 10.66
C LEU A 512 -17.28 26.49 11.61
N GLY A 513 -16.93 25.79 12.70
CA GLY A 513 -17.89 25.44 13.75
C GLY A 513 -17.43 24.27 14.61
N ARG A 514 -18.26 23.85 15.56
CA ARG A 514 -18.04 22.69 16.44
C ARG A 514 -18.92 21.51 16.06
N ALA A 515 -18.56 20.30 16.51
CA ALA A 515 -19.34 19.10 16.26
C ALA A 515 -20.78 19.22 16.80
N GLY A 516 -21.74 18.87 15.94
CA GLY A 516 -23.18 18.90 16.19
C GLY A 516 -23.88 17.63 15.70
N GLU A 517 -25.20 17.59 15.83
CA GLU A 517 -26.04 16.43 15.52
C GLU A 517 -25.79 15.86 14.12
N PRO A 518 -25.56 14.54 13.97
CA PRO A 518 -25.38 13.93 12.66
C PRO A 518 -26.70 13.95 11.88
N ILE A 519 -26.63 14.27 10.58
CA ILE A 519 -27.80 14.36 9.69
C ILE A 519 -27.68 13.40 8.52
N ASP A 520 -28.81 12.94 7.98
CA ASP A 520 -28.85 12.24 6.70
C ASP A 520 -28.47 13.25 5.61
N ARG A 521 -27.36 13.03 4.90
CA ARG A 521 -26.84 13.98 3.91
C ARG A 521 -27.72 14.09 2.65
N VAL A 522 -28.68 13.19 2.46
CA VAL A 522 -29.63 13.21 1.33
C VAL A 522 -30.91 13.94 1.71
N THR A 523 -31.42 13.73 2.93
CA THR A 523 -32.71 14.31 3.37
C THR A 523 -32.57 15.55 4.23
N GLY A 524 -31.40 15.76 4.85
CA GLY A 524 -31.11 16.83 5.80
C GLY A 524 -31.70 16.61 7.19
N GLU A 525 -32.35 15.47 7.42
CA GLU A 525 -33.02 15.15 8.68
C GLU A 525 -32.03 14.58 9.72
N PRO A 526 -32.25 14.79 11.02
CA PRO A 526 -31.36 14.26 12.04
C PRO A 526 -31.37 12.74 12.10
N LEU A 527 -30.19 12.12 12.21
CA LEU A 527 -30.02 10.66 12.31
C LEU A 527 -30.25 10.14 13.73
N ASN A 528 -30.17 11.01 14.74
CA ASN A 528 -30.34 10.65 16.14
C ASN A 528 -31.36 11.57 16.85
N PRO A 529 -32.66 11.22 16.87
CA PRO A 529 -33.70 12.08 17.42
C PRO A 529 -33.60 12.35 18.93
N ASP A 530 -32.72 11.64 19.64
CA ASP A 530 -32.46 11.82 21.07
C ASP A 530 -31.17 12.63 21.36
N TYR A 531 -30.54 13.23 20.34
CA TYR A 531 -29.36 14.07 20.51
C TYR A 531 -29.65 15.31 21.37
N VAL A 532 -28.76 15.61 22.31
CA VAL A 532 -28.81 16.81 23.14
C VAL A 532 -27.48 17.53 23.00
N ASP A 533 -27.51 18.77 22.50
CA ASP A 533 -26.31 19.59 22.34
C ASP A 533 -25.68 19.89 23.72
N PRO A 534 -24.42 19.47 23.96
CA PRO A 534 -23.72 19.71 25.22
C PRO A 534 -23.66 21.18 25.66
N ALA A 535 -23.65 22.13 24.71
CA ALA A 535 -23.63 23.56 25.03
C ALA A 535 -24.92 24.02 25.74
N THR A 536 -26.05 23.34 25.50
CA THR A 536 -27.34 23.67 26.13
C THR A 536 -27.43 23.23 27.60
N LEU A 537 -26.47 22.42 28.05
CA LEU A 537 -26.39 21.89 29.41
C LEU A 537 -25.49 22.73 30.35
N LEU A 538 -24.84 23.77 29.81
CA LEU A 538 -23.91 24.63 30.53
C LEU A 538 -24.61 25.79 31.26
N GLY A 539 -24.02 26.26 32.37
CA GLY A 539 -24.40 27.52 33.02
C GLY A 539 -24.00 28.78 32.23
N GLU A 540 -24.54 29.95 32.59
CA GLU A 540 -24.40 31.24 31.86
C GLU A 540 -22.93 31.70 31.64
N ASP A 541 -22.00 31.25 32.50
CA ASP A 541 -20.57 31.58 32.42
C ASP A 541 -19.67 30.35 32.15
N GLU A 542 -20.24 29.19 31.85
CA GLU A 542 -19.51 27.95 31.58
C GLU A 542 -19.24 27.77 30.07
N ASP A 543 -18.18 27.03 29.73
CA ASP A 543 -17.78 26.73 28.35
C ASP A 543 -17.51 25.23 28.18
N LEU A 544 -17.49 24.75 26.93
CA LEU A 544 -17.22 23.35 26.62
C LEU A 544 -15.78 22.97 26.96
N ASN A 545 -15.58 21.72 27.39
CA ASN A 545 -14.24 21.18 27.62
C ASN A 545 -13.50 21.03 26.29
N PRO A 546 -12.34 21.67 26.07
CA PRO A 546 -11.59 21.56 24.82
C PRO A 546 -11.17 20.12 24.47
N GLU A 547 -10.91 19.26 25.47
CA GLU A 547 -10.53 17.85 25.26
C GLU A 547 -11.63 17.02 24.60
N ASP A 548 -12.90 17.37 24.89
CA ASP A 548 -14.08 16.66 24.39
C ASP A 548 -14.72 17.36 23.18
N THR A 549 -14.15 18.48 22.73
CA THR A 549 -14.74 19.33 21.68
C THR A 549 -13.91 19.25 20.40
N TRP A 550 -14.58 18.87 19.31
CA TRP A 550 -14.00 18.89 17.97
C TRP A 550 -14.51 20.08 17.18
N LEU A 551 -13.60 20.74 16.47
CA LEU A 551 -13.87 21.89 15.62
C LEU A 551 -13.65 21.52 14.16
N PHE A 552 -14.60 21.91 13.31
CA PHE A 552 -14.46 21.88 11.87
C PHE A 552 -13.78 23.18 11.44
N ILE A 553 -12.68 23.05 10.70
CA ILE A 553 -11.81 24.16 10.32
C ILE A 553 -11.57 24.18 8.82
N SER A 554 -11.12 25.33 8.32
CA SER A 554 -10.49 25.50 7.02
C SER A 554 -9.03 25.89 7.22
N TYR A 555 -8.12 25.26 6.50
CA TYR A 555 -6.70 25.53 6.51
C TYR A 555 -6.19 25.76 5.10
N ALA A 556 -5.63 26.94 4.85
CA ALA A 556 -4.90 27.24 3.62
C ALA A 556 -3.47 26.71 3.76
N ALA A 557 -3.15 25.67 3.01
CA ALA A 557 -1.82 25.11 3.00
C ALA A 557 -0.84 26.02 2.22
N PRO A 558 0.45 26.09 2.61
CA PRO A 558 1.44 26.96 1.97
C PRO A 558 1.69 26.67 0.48
N ASP A 559 1.28 25.50 0.00
CA ASP A 559 1.36 25.06 -1.40
C ASP A 559 0.21 25.62 -2.28
N GLY A 560 -0.69 26.42 -1.69
CA GLY A 560 -1.85 26.99 -2.37
C GLY A 560 -3.08 26.09 -2.37
N GLY A 561 -3.04 24.93 -1.71
CA GLY A 561 -4.21 24.09 -1.45
C GLY A 561 -5.04 24.57 -0.26
N SER A 562 -6.29 24.12 -0.16
CA SER A 562 -7.12 24.32 1.03
C SER A 562 -7.67 22.99 1.53
N VAL A 563 -7.68 22.83 2.84
CA VAL A 563 -8.18 21.63 3.51
C VAL A 563 -9.24 22.03 4.51
N THR A 564 -10.44 21.46 4.36
CA THR A 564 -11.44 21.46 5.43
C THR A 564 -11.28 20.19 6.26
N ALA A 565 -11.29 20.28 7.59
CA ALA A 565 -11.01 19.15 8.45
C ALA A 565 -11.52 19.34 9.87
N TRP A 566 -11.54 18.26 10.64
CA TRP A 566 -11.81 18.24 12.06
C TRP A 566 -10.52 18.19 12.88
N VAL A 567 -10.48 19.01 13.93
CA VAL A 567 -9.36 19.08 14.88
C VAL A 567 -9.88 19.22 16.30
N ASN A 568 -9.17 18.62 17.25
CA ASN A 568 -9.57 18.69 18.65
C ASN A 568 -9.17 20.04 19.25
N ALA A 569 -10.11 20.70 19.94
CA ALA A 569 -9.94 22.04 20.48
C ALA A 569 -8.85 22.14 21.57
N LEU A 570 -8.46 21.02 22.19
CA LEU A 570 -7.34 20.94 23.14
C LEU A 570 -6.04 21.52 22.56
N TYR A 571 -5.83 21.37 21.26
CA TYR A 571 -4.59 21.79 20.60
C TYR A 571 -4.69 23.17 19.95
N LEU A 572 -5.70 23.97 20.30
CA LEU A 572 -6.00 25.24 19.65
C LEU A 572 -6.15 26.38 20.65
N ASP A 573 -5.62 27.56 20.32
CA ASP A 573 -6.01 28.83 20.92
C ASP A 573 -7.00 29.53 19.99
N VAL A 574 -8.30 29.46 20.30
CA VAL A 574 -9.37 30.03 19.46
C VAL A 574 -9.65 31.47 19.86
N ARG A 575 -9.65 32.37 18.88
CA ARG A 575 -9.85 33.80 19.00
C ARG A 575 -11.01 34.28 18.13
N ASP A 576 -11.80 35.19 18.68
CA ASP A 576 -12.85 35.89 17.94
C ASP A 576 -12.27 36.96 17.01
N GLU A 577 -13.13 37.63 16.24
CA GLU A 577 -12.77 38.69 15.31
C GLU A 577 -12.03 39.88 15.99
N ASP A 578 -12.24 40.08 17.29
CA ASP A 578 -11.60 41.12 18.11
C ASP A 578 -10.26 40.66 18.72
N GLY A 579 -9.85 39.40 18.49
CA GLY A 579 -8.65 38.78 19.07
C GLY A 579 -8.81 38.35 20.55
N LYS A 580 -10.03 38.34 21.08
CA LYS A 580 -10.33 37.82 22.43
C LYS A 580 -10.55 36.32 22.37
N ARG A 581 -10.44 35.64 23.51
CA ARG A 581 -10.66 34.19 23.60
C ARG A 581 -12.11 33.86 23.24
N GLN A 582 -12.31 33.05 22.22
CA GLN A 582 -13.61 32.58 21.77
C GLN A 582 -14.13 31.48 22.72
N LYS A 583 -15.41 31.59 23.13
CA LYS A 583 -16.09 30.50 23.84
C LYS A 583 -16.49 29.41 22.85
N LEU A 584 -16.14 28.16 23.14
CA LEU A 584 -16.45 27.03 22.27
C LEU A 584 -17.95 26.76 22.19
N ALA A 585 -18.68 26.93 23.30
CA ALA A 585 -20.14 26.75 23.37
C ALA A 585 -20.91 27.70 22.44
N GLU A 586 -20.32 28.85 22.10
CA GLU A 586 -20.92 29.89 21.26
C GLU A 586 -20.62 29.70 19.76
N LEU A 587 -19.80 28.70 19.40
CA LEU A 587 -19.53 28.34 18.00
C LEU A 587 -20.76 27.69 17.35
N PRO A 588 -21.01 27.95 16.05
CA PRO A 588 -22.06 27.26 15.29
C PRO A 588 -21.77 25.76 15.22
N THR A 589 -22.83 24.95 15.10
CA THR A 589 -22.70 23.49 14.99
C THR A 589 -22.60 23.03 13.55
N VAL A 590 -21.66 22.15 13.27
CA VAL A 590 -21.50 21.42 12.01
C VAL A 590 -21.83 19.94 12.26
N PRO A 591 -22.68 19.28 11.44
CA PRO A 591 -23.00 17.87 11.64
C PRO A 591 -21.74 17.03 11.71
N GLU A 592 -21.59 16.21 12.75
CA GLU A 592 -20.36 15.45 13.02
C GLU A 592 -20.01 14.42 11.92
N ASN A 593 -20.97 14.04 11.09
CA ASN A 593 -20.78 13.19 9.91
C ASN A 593 -20.49 13.99 8.62
N THR A 594 -20.16 15.28 8.72
CA THR A 594 -19.62 16.08 7.62
C THR A 594 -18.14 15.74 7.45
N PRO A 595 -17.70 15.13 6.33
CA PRO A 595 -16.30 14.85 6.11
C PRO A 595 -15.53 16.14 5.85
N GLY A 596 -14.30 16.20 6.34
CA GLY A 596 -13.29 17.10 5.82
C GLY A 596 -12.88 16.68 4.41
N GLU A 597 -12.51 17.66 3.58
CA GLU A 597 -12.10 17.45 2.20
C GLU A 597 -10.84 18.28 1.89
N SER A 598 -9.90 17.69 1.16
CA SER A 598 -8.76 18.40 0.57
C SER A 598 -9.13 18.86 -0.83
N GLY A 599 -9.25 20.17 -1.04
CA GLY A 599 -9.63 20.76 -2.33
C GLY A 599 -8.45 21.38 -3.07
N SER A 600 -8.45 21.22 -4.40
CA SER A 600 -7.68 22.08 -5.33
C SER A 600 -8.61 23.14 -5.92
N GLU A 601 -9.17 24.02 -5.09
CA GLU A 601 -9.76 25.24 -5.62
C GLU A 601 -8.73 26.37 -5.54
N VAL A 602 -8.63 27.12 -6.64
CA VAL A 602 -7.90 28.39 -6.70
C VAL A 602 -8.64 29.37 -5.81
N VAL A 603 -8.29 29.36 -4.52
CA VAL A 603 -8.64 30.43 -3.60
C VAL A 603 -7.71 31.58 -3.93
N THR A 604 -8.28 32.75 -4.19
CA THR A 604 -7.52 34.00 -4.28
C THR A 604 -6.62 34.11 -3.05
N PRO A 605 -5.31 34.33 -3.22
CA PRO A 605 -4.36 34.23 -2.12
C PRO A 605 -4.81 35.12 -0.95
N PRO A 606 -4.94 34.57 0.28
CA PRO A 606 -5.04 35.41 1.46
C PRO A 606 -3.80 36.31 1.56
N PRO A 607 -3.92 37.50 2.15
CA PRO A 607 -2.81 38.45 2.25
C PRO A 607 -1.61 37.79 2.95
N LEU A 608 -0.41 38.13 2.47
CA LEU A 608 0.88 37.64 2.94
C LEU A 608 0.96 37.64 4.48
N PRO A 609 1.60 36.64 5.11
CA PRO A 609 1.79 36.62 6.56
C PRO A 609 2.52 37.89 6.98
N GLU A 610 1.80 38.75 7.70
CA GLU A 610 2.37 39.93 8.32
C GLU A 610 3.24 39.48 9.50
N ASP A 611 4.50 39.93 9.49
CA ASP A 611 5.43 40.03 10.63
C ASP A 611 6.55 38.98 10.72
N THR A 612 7.11 38.54 9.58
CA THR A 612 8.38 37.78 9.56
C THR A 612 9.50 38.59 8.94
N VAL A 613 10.68 38.58 9.59
CA VAL A 613 11.90 39.20 9.06
C VAL A 613 12.72 38.17 8.31
N PHE A 614 13.02 38.48 7.06
CA PHE A 614 13.89 37.68 6.20
C PHE A 614 15.24 38.36 6.02
N GLY A 615 16.28 37.56 5.84
CA GLY A 615 17.61 38.00 5.46
C GLY A 615 18.02 37.34 4.15
N THR A 616 18.43 38.14 3.17
CA THR A 616 18.99 37.64 1.91
C THR A 616 20.50 37.75 1.95
N VAL A 617 21.22 36.67 1.61
CA VAL A 617 22.68 36.65 1.59
C VAL A 617 23.21 37.55 0.48
N THR A 618 23.95 38.60 0.84
CA THR A 618 24.52 39.58 -0.08
C THR A 618 26.01 39.81 0.20
N ASN A 619 26.68 40.58 -0.67
CA ASN A 619 28.05 41.05 -0.47
C ASN A 619 29.14 39.95 -0.29
N LEU A 620 28.90 38.75 -0.84
CA LEU A 620 29.91 37.70 -0.97
C LEU A 620 30.59 37.75 -2.34
N ASN A 621 31.87 37.37 -2.37
CA ASN A 621 32.56 37.14 -3.65
C ASN A 621 31.98 35.88 -4.33
N PRO A 622 31.92 35.83 -5.67
CA PRO A 622 31.45 34.65 -6.39
C PRO A 622 32.19 33.38 -5.95
N GLY A 623 31.45 32.33 -5.58
CA GLY A 623 31.99 31.06 -5.09
C GLY A 623 32.27 31.01 -3.58
N VAL A 624 31.94 32.04 -2.81
CA VAL A 624 32.04 32.05 -1.35
C VAL A 624 30.63 31.93 -0.76
N ASN A 625 30.47 31.05 0.24
CA ASN A 625 29.22 30.85 0.95
C ASN A 625 29.28 31.47 2.35
N LEU A 626 28.16 32.05 2.80
CA LEU A 626 27.99 32.50 4.18
C LEU A 626 27.82 31.28 5.09
N LYS A 627 28.45 31.28 6.26
CA LYS A 627 28.42 30.16 7.19
C LYS A 627 27.29 30.34 8.20
N ILE A 628 26.53 29.27 8.44
CA ILE A 628 25.69 29.10 9.64
C ILE A 628 26.56 28.41 10.68
N ARG A 629 26.67 28.99 11.87
CA ARG A 629 27.57 28.52 12.92
C ARG A 629 26.85 28.15 14.19
N ARG A 630 27.45 27.23 14.94
CA ARG A 630 26.93 26.79 16.24
C ARG A 630 27.00 27.88 17.30
N THR A 631 27.99 28.78 17.22
CA THR A 631 28.19 29.92 18.14
C THR A 631 28.47 31.19 17.33
N PRO A 632 28.12 32.38 17.83
CA PRO A 632 28.28 33.66 17.12
C PRO A 632 29.73 34.17 17.20
N GLU A 633 30.66 33.36 16.70
CA GLU A 633 32.09 33.71 16.62
C GLU A 633 32.70 33.19 15.32
N THR A 634 33.71 33.89 14.79
CA THR A 634 34.32 33.53 13.49
C THR A 634 35.07 32.19 13.51
N GLY A 635 35.43 31.70 14.70
CA GLY A 635 36.00 30.36 14.94
C GLY A 635 34.98 29.27 15.28
N GLY A 636 33.69 29.59 15.39
CA GLY A 636 32.64 28.65 15.79
C GLY A 636 32.42 27.56 14.76
N GLU A 637 32.06 26.36 15.22
CA GLU A 637 31.75 25.20 14.37
C GLU A 637 30.73 25.59 13.29
N THR A 638 31.04 25.27 12.03
CA THR A 638 30.14 25.54 10.90
C THR A 638 29.14 24.40 10.80
N LEU A 639 27.85 24.74 10.85
CA LEU A 639 26.74 23.80 10.72
C LEU A 639 26.29 23.67 9.27
N GLU A 640 26.32 24.78 8.52
CA GLU A 640 25.90 24.79 7.11
C GLU A 640 26.51 25.97 6.34
N LEU A 641 26.49 25.88 5.01
CA LEU A 641 26.90 26.91 4.07
C LEU A 641 25.70 27.43 3.25
N MET A 642 25.48 28.74 3.25
CA MET A 642 24.47 29.43 2.47
C MET A 642 25.10 30.13 1.26
N PRO A 643 24.70 29.79 0.03
CA PRO A 643 25.11 30.50 -1.18
C PRO A 643 24.69 31.98 -1.20
N LEU A 644 25.31 32.76 -2.10
CA LEU A 644 24.88 34.13 -2.39
C LEU A 644 23.45 34.14 -2.94
N GLY A 645 22.59 35.01 -2.42
CA GLY A 645 21.18 35.12 -2.82
C GLY A 645 20.23 34.21 -2.05
N THR A 646 20.74 33.33 -1.17
CA THR A 646 19.90 32.54 -0.27
C THR A 646 19.10 33.44 0.66
N THR A 647 17.80 33.17 0.79
CA THR A 647 16.90 33.87 1.73
C THR A 647 16.64 32.99 2.93
N VAL A 648 16.75 33.55 4.13
CA VAL A 648 16.56 32.83 5.40
C VAL A 648 15.69 33.61 6.36
N GLU A 649 14.97 32.90 7.24
CA GLU A 649 14.19 33.51 8.30
C GLU A 649 15.14 33.97 9.44
N ILE A 650 14.95 35.21 9.91
CA ILE A 650 15.75 35.79 11.00
C ILE A 650 14.96 35.66 12.29
N LEU A 651 15.45 34.79 13.17
CA LEU A 651 14.83 34.51 14.47
C LEU A 651 15.22 35.52 15.55
N GLY A 652 16.29 36.28 15.34
CA GLY A 652 16.77 37.32 16.24
C GLY A 652 18.24 37.65 16.00
N VAL A 653 18.78 38.60 16.76
CA VAL A 653 20.16 39.08 16.62
C VAL A 653 20.82 39.28 17.97
N ASN A 654 22.15 39.29 18.04
CA ASN A 654 22.84 39.51 19.31
C ASN A 654 22.88 40.99 19.71
N ASP A 655 23.20 41.28 20.98
CA ASP A 655 23.25 42.65 21.54
C ASP A 655 24.09 43.66 20.72
N ASN A 656 25.11 43.18 20.01
CA ASN A 656 26.01 44.01 19.20
C ASN A 656 25.59 44.12 17.73
N LEU A 657 24.52 43.43 17.32
CA LEU A 657 23.95 43.39 15.97
C LEU A 657 24.90 42.85 14.86
N ASP A 658 26.02 42.23 15.23
CA ASP A 658 27.00 41.68 14.29
C ASP A 658 26.70 40.22 13.90
N TRP A 659 25.82 39.54 14.64
CA TRP A 659 25.36 38.18 14.33
C TRP A 659 23.83 38.06 14.37
N ALA A 660 23.27 37.40 13.35
CA ALA A 660 21.87 37.00 13.28
C ALA A 660 21.74 35.51 13.55
N PHE A 661 20.75 35.15 14.36
CA PHE A 661 20.32 33.77 14.55
C PHE A 661 19.28 33.47 13.48
N VAL A 662 19.61 32.54 12.57
CA VAL A 662 18.82 32.25 11.37
C VAL A 662 18.23 30.86 11.44
N ARG A 663 17.10 30.67 10.77
CA ARG A 663 16.54 29.36 10.44
C ARG A 663 16.71 29.14 8.94
N TYR A 664 17.38 28.06 8.61
CA TYR A 664 17.64 27.65 7.24
C TYR A 664 17.11 26.24 7.03
N GLU A 665 16.29 26.06 6.01
CA GLU A 665 15.78 24.76 5.59
C GLU A 665 16.62 24.27 4.41
N ARG A 666 17.21 23.09 4.55
CA ARG A 666 18.00 22.46 3.50
C ARG A 666 17.07 21.69 2.56
N GLU A 667 17.53 21.47 1.33
CA GLU A 667 16.81 20.72 0.28
C GLU A 667 16.39 19.29 0.68
N ASP A 668 17.02 18.71 1.72
CA ASP A 668 16.65 17.40 2.31
C ASP A 668 15.56 17.50 3.40
N GLY A 669 15.01 18.70 3.62
CA GLY A 669 14.01 18.99 4.67
C GLY A 669 14.60 19.17 6.06
N ALA A 670 15.93 19.11 6.24
CA ALA A 670 16.55 19.35 7.53
C ALA A 670 16.53 20.85 7.87
N VAL A 671 15.92 21.18 9.01
CA VAL A 671 15.93 22.54 9.54
C VAL A 671 17.18 22.75 10.40
N ILE A 672 17.95 23.76 10.05
CA ILE A 672 19.17 24.17 10.72
C ILE A 672 18.93 25.53 11.34
N THR A 673 19.22 25.66 12.63
CA THR A 673 19.27 26.96 13.29
C THR A 673 20.70 27.29 13.65
N GLY A 674 21.11 28.55 13.54
CA GLY A 674 22.47 28.94 13.91
C GLY A 674 22.80 30.39 13.61
N TRP A 675 24.04 30.77 13.92
CA TRP A 675 24.50 32.15 13.83
C TRP A 675 25.20 32.44 12.50
N SER A 676 24.80 33.52 11.85
CA SER A 676 25.42 34.04 10.62
C SER A 676 25.73 35.53 10.76
N ALA A 677 26.81 35.97 10.10
CA ALA A 677 27.27 37.35 10.21
C ALA A 677 26.32 38.30 9.46
N THR A 678 25.79 39.31 10.17
CA THR A 678 24.79 40.25 9.62
C THR A 678 25.34 41.13 8.49
N LEU A 679 26.66 41.34 8.44
CA LEU A 679 27.34 42.09 7.38
C LEU A 679 27.07 41.55 5.97
N TYR A 680 26.71 40.27 5.86
CA TYR A 680 26.43 39.60 4.60
C TYR A 680 24.93 39.29 4.42
N LEU A 681 24.06 39.98 5.16
CA LEU A 681 22.61 39.84 5.07
C LEU A 681 21.95 41.20 4.81
N ASP A 682 21.09 41.26 3.79
CA ASP A 682 20.12 42.35 3.61
C ASP A 682 18.81 41.94 4.29
N PHE A 683 18.31 42.77 5.21
CA PHE A 683 17.09 42.47 5.97
C PHE A 683 15.84 43.05 5.31
N GLU A 684 14.79 42.25 5.27
CA GLU A 684 13.48 42.60 4.72
C GLU A 684 12.38 42.20 5.71
N TYR A 685 11.40 43.07 5.88
CA TYR A 685 10.22 42.81 6.71
C TYR A 685 8.98 43.10 5.88
N ASN A 686 8.12 42.09 5.74
CA ASN A 686 6.93 42.13 4.89
C ASN A 686 7.24 42.59 3.44
N GLY A 687 8.39 42.18 2.90
CA GLY A 687 8.84 42.49 1.53
C GLY A 687 9.48 43.86 1.31
N GLU A 688 9.63 44.69 2.36
CA GLU A 688 10.36 45.95 2.29
C GLU A 688 11.72 45.88 2.99
N LYS A 689 12.77 46.36 2.33
CA LYS A 689 14.12 46.47 2.92
C LYS A 689 14.11 47.38 4.14
N ARG A 690 14.58 46.86 5.26
CA ARG A 690 14.66 47.59 6.53
C ARG A 690 16.03 47.42 7.18
N SER A 691 16.53 48.45 7.88
CA SER A 691 17.79 48.33 8.62
C SER A 691 17.58 47.53 9.90
N LEU A 692 18.65 46.85 10.34
CA LEU A 692 18.61 46.02 11.54
C LEU A 692 18.35 46.84 12.81
N GLU A 693 18.87 48.05 12.88
CA GLU A 693 18.63 48.97 13.99
C GLU A 693 17.16 49.41 14.09
N ASP A 694 16.48 49.59 12.96
CA ASP A 694 15.07 49.98 12.93
C ASP A 694 14.17 48.80 13.34
N LEU A 695 14.52 47.59 12.92
CA LEU A 695 13.82 46.34 13.28
C LEU A 695 13.88 46.09 14.79
N VAL A 696 15.07 46.23 15.41
CA VAL A 696 15.23 46.07 16.86
C VAL A 696 14.58 47.21 17.64
N GLN A 697 14.67 48.46 17.17
CA GLN A 697 14.06 49.61 17.85
C GLN A 697 12.52 49.54 17.87
N ARG A 698 11.92 48.85 16.90
CA ARG A 698 10.46 48.63 16.81
C ARG A 698 9.99 47.34 17.46
N GLU A 699 10.89 46.61 18.13
CA GLU A 699 10.60 45.32 18.77
C GLU A 699 10.14 44.23 17.78
N GLU A 700 10.50 44.37 16.50
CA GLU A 700 10.17 43.42 15.41
C GLU A 700 11.23 42.32 15.25
N LEU A 701 12.35 42.43 15.95
CA LEU A 701 13.39 41.41 16.06
C LEU A 701 13.89 41.30 17.50
N GLU A 702 13.95 40.06 18.00
CA GLU A 702 14.41 39.79 19.36
C GLU A 702 15.93 39.91 19.48
N ILE A 703 16.40 40.43 20.61
CA ILE A 703 17.80 40.38 21.02
C ILE A 703 18.06 39.06 21.75
N ILE A 704 18.87 38.20 21.13
CA ILE A 704 19.17 36.84 21.57
C ILE A 704 20.55 36.80 22.24
N ASP A 705 20.60 36.18 23.42
CA ASP A 705 21.84 35.94 24.14
C ASP A 705 22.80 35.02 23.37
N THR A 706 24.08 35.40 23.33
CA THR A 706 25.13 34.67 22.59
C THR A 706 25.42 33.25 23.08
N SER A 707 24.87 32.84 24.23
CA SER A 707 24.89 31.46 24.71
C SER A 707 23.92 30.54 23.96
N ARG A 708 22.93 31.08 23.23
CA ARG A 708 22.06 30.27 22.36
C ARG A 708 22.92 29.60 21.29
N ARG A 709 22.79 28.29 21.14
CA ARG A 709 23.60 27.51 20.19
C ARG A 709 22.76 27.12 18.99
N GLY A 710 23.39 27.09 17.82
CA GLY A 710 22.80 26.52 16.62
C GLY A 710 22.73 25.00 16.68
N GLU A 711 21.74 24.42 16.02
CA GLU A 711 21.51 22.99 15.97
C GLU A 711 21.16 22.57 14.55
N ILE A 712 21.67 21.40 14.16
CA ILE A 712 21.19 20.66 13.00
C ILE A 712 20.14 19.74 13.57
N GLY A 713 18.88 19.86 13.14
CA GLY A 713 17.85 18.92 13.55
C GLY A 713 18.24 17.50 13.14
N SER A 714 18.55 16.63 14.11
CA SER A 714 18.76 15.21 13.86
C SER A 714 17.41 14.51 13.82
N THR A 715 17.10 13.85 12.71
CA THR A 715 16.03 12.86 12.62
C THR A 715 16.45 11.62 13.44
N THR A 716 16.05 11.56 14.70
CA THR A 716 16.04 10.31 15.46
C THR A 716 14.64 10.12 16.01
N GLY A 717 13.87 9.26 15.33
CA GLY A 717 12.53 8.84 15.75
C GLY A 717 11.36 9.48 15.00
N ALA A 718 11.32 9.35 13.67
CA ALA A 718 10.10 9.39 12.84
C ALA A 718 10.44 8.85 11.44
N PRO A 719 9.53 8.11 10.77
CA PRO A 719 9.75 7.63 9.41
C PRO A 719 9.91 8.81 8.44
N VAL A 720 10.93 8.71 7.60
CA VAL A 720 11.21 9.64 6.50
C VAL A 720 10.04 9.61 5.53
N ALA A 721 9.46 10.77 5.23
CA ALA A 721 8.54 10.91 4.11
C ALA A 721 9.32 10.70 2.79
N PRO A 722 8.78 9.95 1.81
CA PRO A 722 9.43 9.85 0.50
C PRO A 722 9.48 11.23 -0.15
N SER A 723 10.67 11.61 -0.62
CA SER A 723 10.86 12.73 -1.52
C SER A 723 10.08 12.48 -2.81
N VAL A 724 9.44 13.53 -3.33
CA VAL A 724 8.82 13.53 -4.66
C VAL A 724 9.94 13.37 -5.70
N PRO A 725 9.80 12.48 -6.70
CA PRO A 725 10.78 12.38 -7.78
C PRO A 725 10.81 13.68 -8.58
N THR A 726 12.00 14.30 -8.69
CA THR A 726 12.26 15.26 -9.77
C THR A 726 12.32 14.48 -11.08
N GLU A 727 11.54 14.87 -12.09
CA GLU A 727 11.65 14.32 -13.44
C GLU A 727 13.11 14.46 -13.94
N GLU A 728 13.77 13.32 -14.17
CA GLU A 728 15.13 13.15 -14.72
C GLU A 728 16.31 13.74 -13.91
N PRO A 729 16.83 13.05 -12.88
CA PRO A 729 17.93 13.55 -12.03
C PRO A 729 19.29 13.64 -12.73
N THR A 730 19.45 13.08 -13.94
CA THR A 730 20.72 13.07 -14.68
C THR A 730 20.82 14.20 -15.73
N ARG A 731 19.73 14.95 -15.96
CA ARG A 731 19.71 16.03 -16.95
C ARG A 731 20.41 17.27 -16.40
N ASN A 732 21.47 17.71 -17.08
CA ASN A 732 22.39 18.79 -16.71
C ASN A 732 23.30 18.50 -15.50
N ALA A 733 23.56 17.22 -15.19
CA ALA A 733 24.48 16.81 -14.14
C ALA A 733 25.73 16.12 -14.71
N TYR A 734 26.86 16.24 -14.00
CA TYR A 734 28.03 15.40 -14.27
C TYR A 734 27.79 14.03 -13.63
N VAL A 735 27.94 12.96 -14.40
CA VAL A 735 27.71 11.58 -13.97
C VAL A 735 29.00 10.79 -14.07
N ALA A 736 29.38 10.13 -12.98
CA ALA A 736 30.49 9.19 -12.91
C ALA A 736 29.98 7.74 -12.92
N GLU A 737 30.40 6.96 -13.90
CA GLU A 737 30.16 5.51 -13.95
C GLU A 737 31.36 4.75 -13.37
N VAL A 738 31.16 3.89 -12.38
CA VAL A 738 32.23 3.13 -11.73
C VAL A 738 32.75 2.01 -12.62
N VAL A 739 34.06 1.99 -12.89
CA VAL A 739 34.73 1.00 -13.74
C VAL A 739 35.80 0.25 -12.93
N LEU A 740 35.46 -0.95 -12.50
CA LEU A 740 36.34 -1.84 -11.75
C LEU A 740 36.36 -3.25 -12.37
N ASN A 741 37.28 -4.10 -11.90
CA ASN A 741 37.26 -5.52 -12.26
C ASN A 741 36.06 -6.22 -11.59
N PRO A 742 35.50 -7.28 -12.21
CA PRO A 742 34.39 -8.04 -11.62
C PRO A 742 34.67 -8.50 -10.18
N GLY A 743 33.77 -8.18 -9.25
CA GLY A 743 33.88 -8.49 -7.82
C GLY A 743 34.65 -7.47 -6.96
N ALA A 744 35.09 -6.34 -7.54
CA ALA A 744 35.69 -5.23 -6.79
C ALA A 744 34.70 -4.07 -6.59
N ASN A 745 34.77 -3.40 -5.44
CA ASN A 745 33.93 -2.26 -5.08
C ASN A 745 34.76 -0.99 -4.91
N LEU A 746 34.20 0.15 -5.29
CA LEU A 746 34.76 1.47 -5.06
C LEU A 746 34.36 1.94 -3.67
N HIS A 747 35.33 2.39 -2.87
CA HIS A 747 35.05 2.90 -1.54
C HIS A 747 34.55 4.35 -1.63
N LEU A 748 33.36 4.62 -1.11
CA LEU A 748 32.90 5.97 -0.78
C LEU A 748 33.55 6.37 0.54
N ARG A 749 34.39 7.41 0.54
CA ARG A 749 35.19 7.78 1.72
C ARG A 749 34.73 9.07 2.37
N ARG A 750 34.85 9.15 3.69
CA ARG A 750 34.48 10.37 4.44
C ARG A 750 35.35 11.58 4.11
N SER A 751 36.56 11.37 3.57
CA SER A 751 37.46 12.44 3.11
C SER A 751 38.23 11.97 1.88
N PRO A 752 38.73 12.88 1.01
CA PRO A 752 39.40 12.53 -0.24
C PRO A 752 40.83 12.03 -0.01
N ASP A 753 40.96 10.93 0.73
CA ASP A 753 42.22 10.27 1.07
C ASP A 753 42.01 8.75 1.18
N THR A 754 43.01 7.96 0.75
CA THR A 754 42.91 6.50 0.69
C THR A 754 42.91 5.80 2.05
N SER A 755 43.32 6.51 3.12
CA SER A 755 43.27 6.02 4.50
C SER A 755 42.00 6.45 5.26
N SER A 756 41.16 7.29 4.64
CA SER A 756 39.89 7.73 5.23
C SER A 756 38.87 6.60 5.34
N GLU A 757 38.00 6.68 6.35
CA GLU A 757 36.94 5.70 6.61
C GLU A 757 36.04 5.50 5.39
N SER A 758 35.77 4.23 5.07
CA SER A 758 34.82 3.85 4.02
C SER A 758 33.41 3.92 4.58
N LEU A 759 32.61 4.84 4.05
CA LEU A 759 31.21 5.04 4.41
C LEU A 759 30.30 4.02 3.71
N ALA A 760 30.61 3.70 2.44
CA ALA A 760 29.89 2.72 1.65
C ALA A 760 30.81 2.05 0.63
N LEU A 761 30.35 0.92 0.08
CA LEU A 761 31.00 0.21 -1.02
C LEU A 761 30.11 0.30 -2.25
N ILE A 762 30.62 0.89 -3.31
CA ILE A 762 29.89 1.15 -4.54
C ILE A 762 30.29 0.09 -5.58
N PRO A 763 29.33 -0.67 -6.13
CA PRO A 763 29.63 -1.71 -7.11
C PRO A 763 30.10 -1.13 -8.46
N SER A 764 30.83 -1.94 -9.23
CA SER A 764 31.15 -1.59 -10.63
C SER A 764 29.86 -1.43 -11.45
N GLY A 765 29.81 -0.43 -12.32
CA GLY A 765 28.64 -0.08 -13.14
C GLY A 765 27.70 0.93 -12.48
N ALA A 766 27.87 1.26 -11.19
CA ALA A 766 27.07 2.28 -10.53
C ALA A 766 27.29 3.66 -11.18
N GLN A 767 26.19 4.38 -11.41
CA GLN A 767 26.22 5.76 -11.90
C GLN A 767 25.94 6.73 -10.76
N LEU A 768 26.79 7.74 -10.64
CA LEU A 768 26.84 8.65 -9.49
C LEU A 768 26.82 10.08 -9.98
N ILE A 769 25.95 10.92 -9.41
CA ILE A 769 25.95 12.35 -9.71
C ILE A 769 27.11 13.01 -8.96
N ILE A 770 27.94 13.75 -9.70
CA ILE A 770 29.14 14.41 -9.17
C ILE A 770 28.87 15.89 -8.95
N ASP A 771 29.03 16.31 -7.70
CA ASP A 771 28.77 17.68 -7.27
C ASP A 771 30.02 18.57 -7.44
N LEU A 772 31.19 18.03 -7.10
CA LEU A 772 32.47 18.76 -7.11
C LEU A 772 33.68 17.82 -7.12
N ARG A 773 34.87 18.36 -7.41
CA ARG A 773 36.15 17.62 -7.40
C ARG A 773 37.19 18.28 -6.49
N THR A 774 38.24 17.56 -6.10
CA THR A 774 39.41 18.18 -5.48
C THR A 774 40.19 19.06 -6.46
N GLU A 775 40.97 20.02 -5.95
CA GLU A 775 41.79 20.93 -6.76
C GLU A 775 42.76 20.19 -7.70
N ASP A 776 43.28 19.05 -7.26
CA ASP A 776 44.16 18.16 -8.04
C ASP A 776 43.41 17.17 -8.95
N GLY A 777 42.07 17.14 -8.88
CA GLY A 777 41.19 16.26 -9.67
C GLY A 777 41.26 14.78 -9.28
N SER A 778 41.97 14.41 -8.22
CA SER A 778 42.14 13.01 -7.82
C SER A 778 40.88 12.38 -7.20
N TRP A 779 39.96 13.21 -6.68
CA TRP A 779 38.74 12.78 -6.02
C TRP A 779 37.52 13.57 -6.47
N LEU A 780 36.38 12.90 -6.45
CA LEU A 780 35.07 13.43 -6.80
C LEU A 780 34.12 13.26 -5.62
N HIS A 781 33.30 14.26 -5.36
CA HIS A 781 32.28 14.23 -4.33
C HIS A 781 30.93 13.81 -4.92
N THR A 782 30.25 12.92 -4.23
CA THR A 782 28.98 12.34 -4.63
C THR A 782 28.16 11.93 -3.41
N THR A 783 26.87 11.72 -3.61
CA THR A 783 26.00 11.04 -2.64
C THR A 783 25.64 9.65 -3.16
N TYR A 784 25.69 8.63 -2.29
CA TYR A 784 25.30 7.26 -2.59
C TYR A 784 24.59 6.66 -1.36
N GLU A 785 23.40 6.09 -1.54
CA GLU A 785 22.55 5.54 -0.47
C GLU A 785 22.34 6.52 0.71
N GLY A 786 22.09 7.81 0.40
CA GLY A 786 21.88 8.86 1.39
C GLY A 786 23.13 9.33 2.14
N GLN A 787 24.31 8.82 1.78
CA GLN A 787 25.60 9.23 2.37
C GLN A 787 26.45 10.01 1.37
N SER A 788 26.89 11.20 1.74
CA SER A 788 27.80 12.01 0.94
C SER A 788 29.27 11.71 1.26
N GLY A 789 30.10 11.57 0.23
CA GLY A 789 31.50 11.25 0.41
C GLY A 789 32.32 11.38 -0.88
N TRP A 790 33.56 10.94 -0.80
CA TRP A 790 34.57 11.09 -1.84
C TRP A 790 34.92 9.75 -2.48
N ILE A 791 34.91 9.73 -3.81
CA ILE A 791 35.33 8.59 -4.62
C ILE A 791 36.58 8.95 -5.43
N ALA A 792 37.44 7.96 -5.70
CA ALA A 792 38.66 8.19 -6.45
C ALA A 792 38.39 8.23 -7.96
N THR A 793 38.77 9.32 -8.62
CA THR A 793 38.51 9.60 -10.04
C THR A 793 39.00 8.49 -10.97
N GLN A 794 40.13 7.86 -10.66
CA GLN A 794 40.77 6.86 -11.54
C GLN A 794 39.93 5.60 -11.79
N PHE A 795 38.86 5.39 -11.02
CA PHE A 795 37.98 4.23 -11.12
C PHE A 795 36.61 4.57 -11.69
N VAL A 796 36.46 5.74 -12.33
CA VAL A 796 35.20 6.15 -12.93
C VAL A 796 35.38 6.72 -14.34
N ASN A 797 34.35 6.59 -15.17
CA ASN A 797 34.21 7.32 -16.44
C ASN A 797 33.22 8.48 -16.25
N LEU A 798 33.58 9.67 -16.74
CA LEU A 798 32.76 10.86 -16.58
C LEU A 798 31.94 11.17 -17.84
N SER A 799 30.68 11.53 -17.63
CA SER A 799 29.80 12.00 -18.68
C SER A 799 28.95 13.20 -18.23
N TYR A 800 28.51 14.01 -19.19
CA TYR A 800 27.54 15.08 -18.99
C TYR A 800 26.49 14.97 -20.09
N ASN A 801 25.22 14.79 -19.73
CA ASN A 801 24.13 14.56 -20.67
C ASN A 801 24.44 13.47 -21.72
N GLY A 802 25.02 12.34 -21.27
CA GLY A 802 25.33 11.19 -22.13
C GLY A 802 26.54 11.34 -23.06
N ARG A 803 27.35 12.41 -22.92
CA ARG A 803 28.62 12.59 -23.66
C ARG A 803 29.81 12.55 -22.71
N PRO A 804 30.97 12.02 -23.13
CA PRO A 804 32.19 12.06 -22.30
C PRO A 804 32.50 13.48 -21.85
N ALA A 805 32.70 13.68 -20.55
CA ALA A 805 33.01 14.97 -19.94
C ALA A 805 34.47 15.03 -19.50
N ASP A 806 35.11 16.20 -19.60
CA ASP A 806 36.44 16.41 -19.05
C ASP A 806 36.31 16.72 -17.55
N ILE A 807 37.24 16.22 -16.75
CA ILE A 807 37.24 16.44 -15.30
C ILE A 807 37.44 17.90 -14.94
N GLU A 808 38.16 18.66 -15.78
CA GLU A 808 38.39 20.09 -15.57
C GLU A 808 37.10 20.92 -15.67
N ASP A 809 36.06 20.37 -16.31
CA ASP A 809 34.75 21.01 -16.42
C ASP A 809 33.93 20.85 -15.13
N ILE A 810 34.31 19.93 -14.23
CA ILE A 810 33.66 19.75 -12.93
C ILE A 810 34.17 20.82 -11.96
N PRO A 811 33.28 21.53 -11.24
CA PRO A 811 33.67 22.54 -10.26
C PRO A 811 34.65 21.99 -9.21
N SER A 812 35.78 22.67 -8.98
CA SER A 812 36.71 22.29 -7.91
C SER A 812 36.27 22.84 -6.55
N GLY A 813 36.10 21.95 -5.58
CA GLY A 813 35.92 22.28 -4.17
C GLY A 813 37.27 22.30 -3.45
N GLY A 814 37.55 23.41 -2.76
CA GLY A 814 38.74 23.62 -1.94
C GLY A 814 38.49 23.47 -0.45
#